data_AF-A5E5T5-F1
#
_entry.id   AF-A5E5T5-F1
#
_cell.length_a   1.000
_cell.length_b   1.000
_cell.length_c   1.000
_cell.angle_alpha   90.00
_cell.angle_beta   90.00
_cell.angle_gamma   90.00
#
_symmetry.space_group_name_H-M   'P 1'
#
loop_
_entity.id
_entity.type
_entity.pdbx_description
1 polymer ?
#
loop_
_entity_poly.entity_id
_entity_poly.type
_entity_poly.pdbx_seq_one_letter_code
_entity_poly.pdbx_strand_id
1 'polypeptide(L)'
;MSDNSELIKGVIDLDPWLKPFSQQLIKRQLQFREWDEKLEKSEGSLLKFADAYHRYGLNPTNHGNGGAEIIEYIPDVDEVSLVGEFNNWDKTSHKLQKLNDFGLWGLKIDGKDTIPHDSPYKIAMKLGKTGEWIYRLDPWVKRATYNKSNNLYEGRFWNPPPNEVYHLKNKRPKQTQGIKVYEAHVGISTPEPKIGTYKNFTTNILPKIKELGYNTIQLMAVMEHAYYASFGYQITSFFAISSRYGTPEELKELIDTAHGYGIRVLLDVVHSHSSKNVEDGLNMFNGTDHYLFHGGTKGQHELWDSRLFNYTNYETLRFLLSNLKFYIDVYGFDGFRFDGVTSMLYKHHGLSFGFSGDYNEYFNEDWVDNEAIVYLMLAHKLMDDISKKEGIEITSIAEDVLGMPTLCRPISEGGIGFDYRLSMAIPDMWIKILKHLQDEQWDLGNIVHTLTNRRHGEKCIAYCESHDQALVGDKTLAFWLMDKEMYTNMSKLSELTPVVDRGLALHKMIRLITFALGGEGYLNFEGNEFGHPEWLDFPRAGNGESYHYARRQFNLIEDDLLRYKFLYDFDAAMQHLDVLDSPQAYISLKNESDKVVVFERNELLFIFNFNATQSFPDYKVGVDIPGTYEIILNSDDAKFGGHARIEDVDAQGKKQQFFTNDDGWNHRRNSLMVYIPSRTALVLQRVK
;
A
#
# COMPACT_ATOMS: atom_id res chain seq x y z
N MET A 1 19.80 -32.89 20.53
CA MET A 1 19.26 -31.59 20.09
C MET A 1 19.44 -31.56 18.59
N SER A 2 18.37 -31.46 17.81
CA SER A 2 18.49 -31.25 16.36
C SER A 2 19.24 -29.95 16.12
N ASP A 3 20.19 -29.95 15.19
CA ASP A 3 20.86 -28.73 14.77
C ASP A 3 19.88 -27.89 13.94
N ASN A 4 19.18 -26.97 14.61
CA ASN A 4 18.19 -26.10 13.98
C ASN A 4 18.83 -24.92 13.22
N SER A 5 20.16 -24.85 13.11
CA SER A 5 20.85 -23.77 12.40
C SER A 5 20.50 -23.70 10.91
N GLU A 6 20.18 -24.84 10.28
CA GLU A 6 19.74 -24.87 8.88
C GLU A 6 18.43 -24.11 8.64
N LEU A 7 17.60 -23.86 9.67
CA LEU A 7 16.36 -23.07 9.56
C LEU A 7 16.60 -21.59 9.24
N ILE A 8 17.80 -21.07 9.52
CA ILE A 8 18.13 -19.66 9.39
C ILE A 8 19.34 -19.43 8.49
N LYS A 9 19.83 -20.49 7.84
CA LYS A 9 21.08 -20.46 7.09
C LYS A 9 21.07 -19.43 5.97
N GLY A 10 19.96 -19.31 5.24
CA GLY A 10 19.87 -18.35 4.12
C GLY A 10 20.07 -16.90 4.58
N VAL A 11 19.44 -16.50 5.68
CA VAL A 11 19.62 -15.14 6.23
C VAL A 11 20.98 -14.92 6.87
N ILE A 12 21.58 -15.94 7.51
CA ILE A 12 22.95 -15.84 8.08
C ILE A 12 24.02 -15.78 6.98
N ASP A 13 23.87 -16.53 5.90
CA ASP A 13 24.81 -16.55 4.78
C ASP A 13 24.77 -15.19 4.03
N LEU A 14 23.58 -14.59 3.91
CA LEU A 14 23.40 -13.26 3.34
C LEU A 14 23.94 -12.16 4.25
N ASP A 15 23.67 -12.26 5.55
CA ASP A 15 24.09 -11.28 6.56
C ASP A 15 24.68 -11.94 7.82
N PRO A 16 26.01 -12.14 7.84
CA PRO A 16 26.70 -12.76 8.98
C PRO A 16 26.59 -12.00 10.30
N TRP A 17 26.18 -10.72 10.30
CA TRP A 17 25.98 -9.93 11.52
C TRP A 17 24.77 -10.38 12.32
N LEU A 18 23.89 -11.19 11.73
CA LEU A 18 22.76 -11.82 12.42
C LEU A 18 23.17 -13.01 13.30
N LYS A 19 24.40 -13.54 13.16
CA LYS A 19 24.87 -14.74 13.89
C LYS A 19 24.71 -14.65 15.42
N PRO A 20 24.99 -13.52 16.10
CA PRO A 20 24.75 -13.39 17.54
C PRO A 20 23.27 -13.56 17.95
N PHE A 21 22.34 -13.33 17.02
CA PHE A 21 20.89 -13.40 17.24
C PHE A 21 20.25 -14.69 16.70
N SER A 22 21.08 -15.71 16.42
CA SER A 22 20.62 -16.99 15.86
C SER A 22 19.56 -17.66 16.72
N GLN A 23 19.65 -17.55 18.05
CA GLN A 23 18.67 -18.16 18.95
C GLN A 23 17.28 -17.54 18.79
N GLN A 24 17.20 -16.22 18.68
CA GLN A 24 15.96 -15.48 18.47
C GLN A 24 15.34 -15.81 17.10
N LEU A 25 16.16 -15.86 16.05
CA LEU A 25 15.72 -16.26 14.70
C LEU A 25 15.21 -17.71 14.67
N ILE A 26 15.95 -18.66 15.25
CA ILE A 26 15.54 -20.07 15.34
C ILE A 26 14.23 -20.19 16.14
N LYS A 27 14.10 -19.48 17.25
CA LYS A 27 12.88 -19.49 18.08
C LYS A 27 11.64 -19.07 17.28
N ARG A 28 11.73 -18.00 16.48
CA ARG A 28 10.64 -17.57 15.58
C ARG A 28 10.25 -18.67 14.58
N GLN A 29 11.25 -19.27 13.93
CA GLN A 29 11.03 -20.35 12.95
C GLN A 29 10.36 -21.58 13.58
N LEU A 30 10.77 -21.95 14.79
CA LEU A 30 10.16 -23.08 15.52
C LEU A 30 8.72 -22.77 15.95
N GLN A 31 8.45 -21.56 16.45
CA GLN A 31 7.09 -21.15 16.84
C GLN A 31 6.13 -21.11 15.65
N PHE A 32 6.60 -20.61 14.49
CA PHE A 32 5.85 -20.66 13.25
C PHE A 32 5.50 -22.11 12.86
N ARG A 33 6.49 -23.01 12.85
CA ARG A 33 6.29 -24.42 12.49
C ARG A 33 5.34 -25.14 13.45
N GLU A 34 5.44 -24.86 14.76
CA GLU A 34 4.53 -25.40 15.75
C GLU A 34 3.07 -25.01 15.44
N TRP A 35 2.83 -23.75 15.09
CA TRP A 35 1.49 -23.29 14.68
C TRP A 35 1.04 -23.89 13.35
N ASP A 36 1.90 -23.92 12.33
CA ASP A 36 1.58 -24.50 11.02
C ASP A 36 1.21 -25.99 11.15
N GLU A 37 2.02 -26.78 11.86
CA GLU A 37 1.76 -28.20 12.15
C GLU A 37 0.49 -28.38 12.98
N LYS A 38 0.25 -27.51 13.97
CA LYS A 38 -0.96 -27.55 14.80
C LYS A 38 -2.20 -27.35 13.94
N LEU A 39 -2.22 -26.32 13.09
CA LEU A 39 -3.34 -25.99 12.20
C LEU A 39 -3.54 -27.07 11.14
N GLU A 40 -2.47 -27.62 10.56
CA GLU A 40 -2.55 -28.75 9.64
C GLU A 40 -3.19 -29.97 10.31
N LYS A 41 -2.80 -30.29 11.55
CA LYS A 41 -3.35 -31.44 12.27
C LYS A 41 -4.81 -31.26 12.68
N SER A 42 -5.22 -30.07 13.12
CA SER A 42 -6.59 -29.84 13.61
C SER A 42 -7.59 -29.48 12.51
N GLU A 43 -7.14 -28.85 11.41
CA GLU A 43 -8.02 -28.29 10.37
C GLU A 43 -7.74 -28.89 8.98
N GLY A 44 -6.72 -29.75 8.88
CA GLY A 44 -6.32 -30.48 7.67
C GLY A 44 -5.36 -29.72 6.77
N SER A 45 -5.40 -28.38 6.75
CA SER A 45 -4.39 -27.52 6.12
C SER A 45 -4.64 -26.04 6.46
N LEU A 46 -3.63 -25.20 6.28
CA LEU A 46 -3.77 -23.75 6.41
C LEU A 46 -4.79 -23.15 5.41
N LEU A 47 -4.85 -23.71 4.19
CA LEU A 47 -5.85 -23.35 3.19
C LEU A 47 -7.28 -23.58 3.66
N LYS A 48 -7.55 -24.76 4.25
CA LYS A 48 -8.88 -25.11 4.79
C LYS A 48 -9.20 -24.30 6.04
N PHE A 49 -8.21 -24.00 6.86
CA PHE A 49 -8.38 -23.14 8.02
C PHE A 49 -8.85 -21.74 7.62
N ALA A 50 -8.27 -21.18 6.54
CA ALA A 50 -8.62 -19.88 5.99
C ALA A 50 -9.93 -19.89 5.15
N ASP A 51 -10.57 -21.04 4.91
CA ASP A 51 -11.89 -21.13 4.26
C ASP A 51 -13.05 -20.77 5.20
N ALA A 52 -12.77 -20.30 6.43
CA ALA A 52 -13.78 -20.08 7.44
C ALA A 52 -14.86 -19.08 7.00
N TYR A 53 -14.54 -18.12 6.13
CA TYR A 53 -15.50 -17.13 5.60
C TYR A 53 -16.63 -17.75 4.75
N HIS A 54 -16.50 -19.00 4.31
CA HIS A 54 -17.59 -19.75 3.69
C HIS A 54 -18.62 -20.27 4.69
N ARG A 55 -18.23 -20.41 5.96
CA ARG A 55 -19.04 -21.01 7.03
C ARG A 55 -19.47 -19.99 8.07
N TYR A 56 -18.53 -19.18 8.54
CA TYR A 56 -18.74 -18.14 9.54
C TYR A 56 -19.45 -16.93 8.93
N GLY A 57 -20.20 -16.20 9.76
CA GLY A 57 -21.09 -15.14 9.31
C GLY A 57 -22.41 -15.69 8.78
N LEU A 58 -23.30 -14.76 8.41
CA LEU A 58 -24.55 -15.09 7.74
C LEU A 58 -24.33 -15.37 6.23
N ASN A 59 -24.43 -16.65 5.85
CA ASN A 59 -24.23 -17.13 4.48
C ASN A 59 -25.53 -17.64 3.86
N PRO A 60 -25.79 -17.40 2.56
CA PRO A 60 -26.90 -18.04 1.86
C PRO A 60 -26.64 -19.54 1.68
N THR A 61 -27.65 -20.39 1.95
CA THR A 61 -27.54 -21.85 1.72
C THR A 61 -27.85 -22.22 0.27
N ASN A 62 -28.75 -21.47 -0.38
CA ASN A 62 -28.94 -21.48 -1.83
C ASN A 62 -28.90 -20.05 -2.37
N HIS A 63 -27.81 -19.66 -3.04
CA HIS A 63 -27.64 -18.33 -3.64
C HIS A 63 -28.84 -17.95 -4.51
N GLY A 64 -29.45 -16.80 -4.21
CA GLY A 64 -30.63 -16.28 -4.92
C GLY A 64 -31.95 -17.06 -4.77
N ASN A 65 -31.94 -18.25 -4.13
CA ASN A 65 -33.09 -19.17 -4.10
C ASN A 65 -33.59 -19.45 -2.67
N GLY A 66 -33.21 -18.61 -1.71
CA GLY A 66 -33.69 -18.66 -0.32
C GLY A 66 -32.90 -19.58 0.60
N GLY A 67 -33.11 -19.37 1.90
CA GLY A 67 -32.39 -20.05 2.97
C GLY A 67 -31.06 -19.37 3.33
N ALA A 68 -30.70 -19.46 4.61
CA ALA A 68 -29.47 -18.91 5.13
C ALA A 68 -28.95 -19.77 6.30
N GLU A 69 -27.66 -19.76 6.51
CA GLU A 69 -27.00 -20.36 7.65
C GLU A 69 -26.08 -19.32 8.27
N ILE A 70 -26.17 -19.16 9.58
CA ILE A 70 -25.24 -18.32 10.34
C ILE A 70 -24.47 -19.22 11.29
N ILE A 71 -23.15 -19.04 11.31
CA ILE A 71 -22.24 -19.66 12.29
C ILE A 71 -21.36 -18.55 12.85
N GLU A 72 -21.27 -18.48 14.18
CA GLU A 72 -20.53 -17.43 14.87
C GLU A 72 -19.73 -17.97 16.05
N TYR A 73 -18.50 -17.48 16.21
CA TYR A 73 -17.74 -17.67 17.43
C TYR A 73 -18.08 -16.56 18.42
N ILE A 74 -18.82 -16.91 19.47
CA ILE A 74 -19.29 -15.99 20.52
C ILE A 74 -19.12 -16.65 21.89
N PRO A 75 -17.92 -16.60 22.49
CA PRO A 75 -17.70 -17.10 23.84
C PRO A 75 -18.37 -16.20 24.88
N ASP A 76 -18.53 -16.71 26.11
CA ASP A 76 -18.93 -15.94 27.31
C ASP A 76 -20.33 -15.29 27.29
N VAL A 77 -21.27 -15.83 26.50
CA VAL A 77 -22.67 -15.39 26.44
C VAL A 77 -23.65 -16.54 26.74
N ASP A 78 -24.83 -16.19 27.23
CA ASP A 78 -25.87 -17.16 27.63
C ASP A 78 -26.80 -17.54 26.48
N GLU A 79 -27.19 -16.57 25.67
CA GLU A 79 -28.12 -16.72 24.55
C GLU A 79 -27.66 -15.87 23.37
N VAL A 80 -27.84 -16.39 22.15
CA VAL A 80 -27.52 -15.69 20.90
C VAL A 80 -28.72 -15.77 19.98
N SER A 81 -29.02 -14.70 19.26
CA SER A 81 -30.15 -14.64 18.32
C SER A 81 -29.84 -13.76 17.12
N LEU A 82 -30.30 -14.19 15.96
CA LEU A 82 -30.27 -13.35 14.76
C LEU A 82 -31.49 -12.44 14.77
N VAL A 83 -31.30 -11.14 14.59
CA VAL A 83 -32.38 -10.16 14.58
C VAL A 83 -32.25 -9.25 13.36
N GLY A 84 -33.38 -8.78 12.83
CA GLY A 84 -33.38 -7.84 11.72
C GLY A 84 -34.79 -7.49 11.30
N GLU A 85 -34.91 -6.75 10.19
CA GLU A 85 -36.23 -6.38 9.65
C GLU A 85 -37.09 -7.61 9.35
N PHE A 86 -36.49 -8.69 8.86
CA PHE A 86 -37.17 -9.93 8.49
C PHE A 86 -37.93 -10.60 9.65
N ASN A 87 -37.57 -10.32 10.90
CA ASN A 87 -38.22 -10.86 12.10
C ASN A 87 -38.68 -9.77 13.08
N ASN A 88 -38.86 -8.53 12.62
CA ASN A 88 -39.23 -7.37 13.44
C ASN A 88 -38.31 -7.16 14.65
N TRP A 89 -37.02 -7.47 14.50
CA TRP A 89 -36.01 -7.39 15.56
C TRP A 89 -36.33 -8.26 16.80
N ASP A 90 -37.10 -9.34 16.63
CA ASP A 90 -37.49 -10.23 17.73
C ASP A 90 -36.41 -11.27 18.05
N LYS A 91 -35.71 -11.04 19.16
CA LYS A 91 -34.71 -11.94 19.77
C LYS A 91 -35.20 -13.35 20.14
N THR A 92 -36.51 -13.61 20.15
CA THR A 92 -37.03 -14.94 20.50
C THR A 92 -37.27 -15.84 19.29
N SER A 93 -37.39 -15.25 18.11
CA SER A 93 -37.80 -15.93 16.88
C SER A 93 -36.69 -16.78 16.24
N HIS A 94 -35.45 -16.28 16.23
CA HIS A 94 -34.32 -16.88 15.50
C HIS A 94 -33.12 -17.08 16.44
N LYS A 95 -33.30 -17.90 17.48
CA LYS A 95 -32.23 -18.23 18.44
C LYS A 95 -31.20 -19.18 17.82
N LEU A 96 -29.92 -18.87 18.00
CA LEU A 96 -28.83 -19.76 17.62
C LEU A 96 -28.64 -20.84 18.70
N GLN A 97 -28.20 -22.01 18.28
CA GLN A 97 -27.86 -23.13 19.15
C GLN A 97 -26.34 -23.24 19.30
N LYS A 98 -25.87 -23.63 20.49
CA LYS A 98 -24.47 -23.97 20.69
C LYS A 98 -24.12 -25.19 19.84
N LEU A 99 -23.10 -25.06 19.00
CA LEU A 99 -22.60 -26.12 18.14
C LEU A 99 -21.46 -26.91 18.80
N ASN A 100 -20.74 -26.28 19.75
CA ASN A 100 -19.68 -26.92 20.52
C ASN A 100 -19.45 -26.21 21.87
N ASP A 101 -18.55 -26.76 22.66
CA ASP A 101 -18.16 -26.21 23.97
C ASP A 101 -17.11 -25.08 23.88
N PHE A 102 -16.66 -24.74 22.67
CA PHE A 102 -15.70 -23.66 22.44
C PHE A 102 -16.37 -22.31 22.18
N GLY A 103 -17.70 -22.22 22.27
CA GLY A 103 -18.43 -20.96 22.03
C GLY A 103 -18.82 -20.73 20.58
N LEU A 104 -18.89 -21.79 19.77
CA LEU A 104 -19.47 -21.72 18.43
C LEU A 104 -21.00 -21.84 18.51
N TRP A 105 -21.69 -20.96 17.82
CA TRP A 105 -23.15 -20.90 17.72
C TRP A 105 -23.59 -21.04 16.27
N GLY A 106 -24.78 -21.57 16.02
CA GLY A 106 -25.31 -21.62 14.67
C GLY A 106 -26.83 -21.71 14.59
N LEU A 107 -27.34 -21.29 13.44
CA LEU A 107 -28.74 -21.38 13.06
C LEU A 107 -28.85 -21.60 11.56
N LYS A 108 -29.66 -22.57 11.17
CA LYS A 108 -30.08 -22.77 9.79
C LYS A 108 -31.51 -22.30 9.61
N ILE A 109 -31.74 -21.51 8.57
CA ILE A 109 -33.02 -20.89 8.21
C ILE A 109 -33.45 -21.49 6.87
N ASP A 110 -34.55 -22.24 6.87
CA ASP A 110 -35.10 -22.91 5.69
C ASP A 110 -36.48 -22.31 5.32
N GLY A 111 -36.84 -22.31 4.03
CA GLY A 111 -38.22 -22.04 3.60
C GLY A 111 -38.61 -20.57 3.45
N LYS A 112 -39.85 -20.21 3.85
CA LYS A 112 -40.52 -18.91 3.64
C LYS A 112 -39.98 -17.75 4.49
N ASP A 113 -39.15 -18.04 5.49
CA ASP A 113 -38.53 -17.06 6.39
C ASP A 113 -37.18 -16.54 5.83
N THR A 114 -37.09 -16.43 4.50
CA THR A 114 -35.87 -15.98 3.83
C THR A 114 -35.55 -14.55 4.22
N ILE A 115 -34.32 -14.31 4.68
CA ILE A 115 -33.79 -12.97 4.89
C ILE A 115 -33.64 -12.30 3.51
N PRO A 116 -34.32 -11.18 3.24
CA PRO A 116 -34.21 -10.51 1.95
C PRO A 116 -32.79 -10.03 1.65
N HIS A 117 -32.40 -10.03 0.38
CA HIS A 117 -31.15 -9.43 -0.07
C HIS A 117 -31.05 -7.98 0.39
N ASP A 118 -29.86 -7.62 0.88
CA ASP A 118 -29.53 -6.30 1.38
C ASP A 118 -30.54 -5.82 2.45
N SER A 119 -31.13 -6.71 3.25
CA SER A 119 -31.91 -6.30 4.43
C SER A 119 -30.99 -6.15 5.65
N PRO A 120 -31.31 -5.23 6.60
CA PRO A 120 -30.49 -5.02 7.78
C PRO A 120 -30.69 -6.13 8.80
N TYR A 121 -29.59 -6.55 9.43
CA TYR A 121 -29.56 -7.51 10.51
C TYR A 121 -28.48 -7.19 11.55
N LYS A 122 -28.63 -7.74 12.76
CA LYS A 122 -27.64 -7.75 13.83
C LYS A 122 -27.65 -9.10 14.56
N ILE A 123 -26.61 -9.31 15.35
CA ILE A 123 -26.55 -10.40 16.32
C ILE A 123 -26.95 -9.82 17.68
N ALA A 124 -28.00 -10.38 18.27
CA ALA A 124 -28.41 -10.09 19.64
C ALA A 124 -27.81 -11.13 20.58
N MET A 125 -27.19 -10.68 21.68
CA MET A 125 -26.53 -11.55 22.65
C MET A 125 -26.96 -11.20 24.06
N LYS A 126 -27.21 -12.20 24.88
CA LYS A 126 -27.50 -12.04 26.30
C LYS A 126 -26.23 -12.29 27.12
N LEU A 127 -25.76 -11.26 27.82
CA LEU A 127 -24.56 -11.32 28.63
C LEU A 127 -24.81 -12.13 29.91
N GLY A 128 -24.01 -13.17 30.17
CA GLY A 128 -24.25 -14.05 31.31
C GLY A 128 -24.04 -13.40 32.68
N LYS A 129 -23.17 -12.38 32.78
CA LYS A 129 -22.89 -11.68 34.05
C LYS A 129 -24.01 -10.72 34.47
N THR A 130 -24.68 -10.07 33.51
CA THR A 130 -25.65 -9.00 33.78
C THR A 130 -27.08 -9.37 33.39
N GLY A 131 -27.26 -10.36 32.51
CA GLY A 131 -28.54 -10.69 31.88
C GLY A 131 -28.99 -9.69 30.81
N GLU A 132 -28.18 -8.66 30.53
CA GLU A 132 -28.45 -7.62 29.54
C GLU A 132 -28.38 -8.17 28.11
N TRP A 133 -29.24 -7.64 27.23
CA TRP A 133 -29.16 -7.89 25.80
C TRP A 133 -28.38 -6.78 25.10
N ILE A 134 -27.33 -7.16 24.37
CA ILE A 134 -26.56 -6.27 23.49
C ILE A 134 -26.78 -6.66 22.03
N TYR A 135 -26.56 -5.70 21.12
CA TYR A 135 -26.74 -5.88 19.68
C TYR A 135 -25.46 -5.46 18.96
N ARG A 136 -24.94 -6.31 18.09
CA ARG A 136 -23.68 -6.04 17.37
C ARG A 136 -23.79 -6.38 15.91
N LEU A 137 -22.92 -5.76 15.12
CA LEU A 137 -22.67 -6.21 13.76
C LEU A 137 -22.00 -7.58 13.80
N ASP A 138 -22.30 -8.39 12.79
CA ASP A 138 -21.65 -9.66 12.52
C ASP A 138 -20.15 -9.41 12.19
N PRO A 139 -19.18 -10.02 12.91
CA PRO A 139 -17.75 -9.84 12.64
C PRO A 139 -17.34 -10.22 11.20
N TRP A 140 -18.11 -11.12 10.58
CA TRP A 140 -17.94 -11.65 9.23
C TRP A 140 -18.91 -11.03 8.22
N VAL A 141 -19.56 -9.93 8.58
CA VAL A 141 -20.51 -9.22 7.72
C VAL A 141 -19.84 -8.84 6.39
N LYS A 142 -20.50 -9.15 5.27
CA LYS A 142 -19.97 -8.91 3.91
C LYS A 142 -20.32 -7.53 3.36
N ARG A 143 -21.28 -6.84 3.98
CA ARG A 143 -21.69 -5.48 3.66
C ARG A 143 -22.27 -4.80 4.89
N ALA A 144 -21.77 -3.62 5.22
CA ALA A 144 -22.38 -2.74 6.20
C ALA A 144 -22.69 -1.41 5.54
N THR A 145 -23.75 -0.72 5.95
CA THR A 145 -24.13 0.59 5.38
C THR A 145 -24.47 1.58 6.47
N TYR A 146 -24.13 2.85 6.26
CA TYR A 146 -24.47 3.94 7.19
C TYR A 146 -25.98 4.20 7.24
N ASN A 147 -26.58 4.12 8.43
CA ASN A 147 -27.96 4.52 8.66
C ASN A 147 -28.05 5.96 9.20
N LYS A 148 -28.66 6.84 8.42
CA LYS A 148 -28.85 8.26 8.76
C LYS A 148 -29.80 8.50 9.94
N SER A 149 -30.70 7.58 10.28
CA SER A 149 -31.67 7.80 11.36
C SER A 149 -31.06 7.66 12.76
N ASN A 150 -30.03 6.83 12.90
CA ASN A 150 -29.38 6.55 14.19
C ASN A 150 -27.87 6.88 14.21
N ASN A 151 -27.30 7.33 13.07
CA ASN A 151 -25.89 7.63 12.89
C ASN A 151 -24.94 6.45 13.17
N LEU A 152 -25.39 5.22 12.94
CA LEU A 152 -24.61 4.00 13.09
C LEU A 152 -24.58 3.21 11.78
N TYR A 153 -23.63 2.30 11.64
CA TYR A 153 -23.68 1.31 10.57
C TYR A 153 -24.58 0.13 10.93
N GLU A 154 -25.16 -0.46 9.90
CA GLU A 154 -26.00 -1.65 9.98
C GLU A 154 -25.46 -2.72 9.03
N GLY A 155 -25.43 -3.97 9.50
CA GLY A 155 -25.03 -5.11 8.70
C GLY A 155 -26.13 -5.46 7.71
N ARG A 156 -25.77 -5.75 6.47
CA ARG A 156 -26.69 -6.02 5.37
C ARG A 156 -26.46 -7.43 4.85
N PHE A 157 -27.54 -8.21 4.74
CA PHE A 157 -27.41 -9.58 4.24
C PHE A 157 -27.13 -9.59 2.72
N TRP A 158 -25.86 -9.75 2.35
CA TRP A 158 -25.44 -9.68 0.95
C TRP A 158 -25.65 -11.01 0.21
N ASN A 159 -26.84 -11.19 -0.37
CA ASN A 159 -27.18 -12.32 -1.24
C ASN A 159 -27.82 -11.84 -2.56
N PRO A 160 -27.09 -11.14 -3.44
CA PRO A 160 -27.66 -10.58 -4.67
C PRO A 160 -28.30 -11.69 -5.52
N PRO A 161 -29.36 -11.38 -6.28
CA PRO A 161 -29.98 -12.35 -7.18
C PRO A 161 -28.99 -12.76 -8.29
N PRO A 162 -29.12 -13.95 -8.91
CA PRO A 162 -28.10 -14.49 -9.81
C PRO A 162 -27.74 -13.60 -11.01
N ASN A 163 -28.66 -12.73 -11.45
CA ASN A 163 -28.44 -11.77 -12.54
C ASN A 163 -27.67 -10.51 -12.11
N GLU A 164 -27.48 -10.29 -10.81
CA GLU A 164 -26.75 -9.15 -10.25
C GLU A 164 -25.38 -9.56 -9.67
N VAL A 165 -25.09 -10.86 -9.61
CA VAL A 165 -23.76 -11.37 -9.22
C VAL A 165 -22.75 -11.04 -10.33
N TYR A 166 -21.67 -10.35 -9.98
CA TYR A 166 -20.56 -10.13 -10.90
C TYR A 166 -19.70 -11.38 -11.01
N HIS A 167 -19.40 -11.78 -12.25
CA HIS A 167 -18.46 -12.86 -12.56
C HIS A 167 -17.22 -12.27 -13.21
N LEU A 168 -16.05 -12.56 -12.62
CA LEU A 168 -14.75 -12.13 -13.14
C LEU A 168 -14.52 -12.69 -14.55
N LYS A 169 -14.06 -11.83 -15.48
CA LYS A 169 -13.94 -12.14 -16.91
C LYS A 169 -12.48 -12.17 -17.36
N ASN A 170 -11.62 -11.39 -16.71
CA ASN A 170 -10.22 -11.23 -17.07
C ASN A 170 -9.33 -12.14 -16.23
N LYS A 171 -8.14 -12.42 -16.76
CA LYS A 171 -7.11 -13.16 -16.02
C LYS A 171 -6.25 -12.18 -15.24
N ARG A 172 -5.82 -12.61 -14.05
CA ARG A 172 -4.82 -11.89 -13.26
C ARG A 172 -3.56 -11.63 -14.11
N PRO A 173 -3.06 -10.38 -14.17
CA PRO A 173 -1.84 -10.06 -14.89
C PRO A 173 -0.62 -10.73 -14.25
N LYS A 174 0.38 -11.07 -15.08
CA LYS A 174 1.69 -11.52 -14.58
C LYS A 174 2.60 -10.32 -14.35
N GLN A 175 3.46 -10.38 -13.34
CA GLN A 175 4.49 -9.36 -13.17
C GLN A 175 5.70 -9.70 -14.04
N THR A 176 5.89 -8.97 -15.14
CA THR A 176 7.00 -9.17 -16.08
C THR A 176 8.07 -8.09 -16.02
N GLN A 177 7.87 -7.07 -15.17
CA GLN A 177 8.75 -5.93 -14.97
C GLN A 177 8.74 -5.56 -13.48
N GLY A 178 9.64 -4.67 -13.06
CA GLY A 178 9.63 -4.11 -11.72
C GLY A 178 8.28 -3.46 -11.37
N ILE A 179 7.93 -3.46 -10.08
CA ILE A 179 6.63 -3.01 -9.60
C ILE A 179 6.52 -1.48 -9.64
N LYS A 180 5.47 -0.97 -10.32
CA LYS A 180 5.16 0.45 -10.48
C LYS A 180 3.76 0.66 -9.92
N VAL A 181 3.70 1.09 -8.67
CA VAL A 181 2.51 1.20 -7.85
C VAL A 181 1.88 2.59 -7.98
N TYR A 182 0.60 2.63 -8.35
CA TYR A 182 -0.25 3.80 -8.23
C TYR A 182 -1.12 3.63 -6.98
N GLU A 183 -0.79 4.33 -5.91
CA GLU A 183 -1.54 4.34 -4.65
C GLU A 183 -2.76 5.25 -4.79
N ALA A 184 -3.94 4.74 -4.48
CA ALA A 184 -5.20 5.45 -4.71
C ALA A 184 -6.27 5.16 -3.65
N HIS A 185 -7.17 6.12 -3.48
CA HIS A 185 -8.33 6.06 -2.60
C HIS A 185 -9.60 6.45 -3.39
N VAL A 186 -10.46 5.46 -3.64
CA VAL A 186 -11.66 5.59 -4.50
C VAL A 186 -12.53 6.81 -4.16
N GLY A 187 -12.74 7.07 -2.86
CA GLY A 187 -13.62 8.13 -2.41
C GLY A 187 -13.16 9.56 -2.72
N ILE A 188 -11.88 9.78 -3.05
CA ILE A 188 -11.35 11.12 -3.39
C ILE A 188 -10.98 11.23 -4.87
N SER A 189 -11.06 10.15 -5.64
CA SER A 189 -10.69 10.11 -7.06
C SER A 189 -11.73 10.76 -7.98
N THR A 190 -12.15 11.97 -7.66
CA THR A 190 -13.13 12.80 -8.38
C THR A 190 -12.74 14.28 -8.23
N PRO A 191 -12.93 15.13 -9.26
CA PRO A 191 -12.72 16.57 -9.14
C PRO A 191 -13.83 17.28 -8.37
N GLU A 192 -15.00 16.66 -8.25
CA GLU A 192 -16.10 17.18 -7.45
C GLU A 192 -15.86 16.93 -5.95
N PRO A 193 -16.26 17.86 -5.05
CA PRO A 193 -16.13 17.71 -3.60
C PRO A 193 -17.21 16.77 -3.04
N LYS A 194 -17.14 15.49 -3.44
CA LYS A 194 -18.04 14.41 -3.04
C LYS A 194 -17.26 13.11 -2.96
N ILE A 195 -17.87 12.10 -2.35
CA ILE A 195 -17.31 10.75 -2.32
C ILE A 195 -17.41 10.13 -3.73
N GLY A 196 -16.25 9.77 -4.30
CA GLY A 196 -16.13 8.99 -5.54
C GLY A 196 -16.62 7.54 -5.38
N THR A 197 -17.03 6.93 -6.49
CA THR A 197 -17.55 5.54 -6.51
C THR A 197 -16.61 4.58 -7.21
N TYR A 198 -16.75 3.27 -6.95
CA TYR A 198 -15.99 2.24 -7.66
C TYR A 198 -16.20 2.34 -9.18
N LYS A 199 -17.43 2.60 -9.63
CA LYS A 199 -17.74 2.82 -11.06
C LYS A 199 -17.05 4.03 -11.65
N ASN A 200 -17.00 5.15 -10.91
CA ASN A 200 -16.27 6.33 -11.33
C ASN A 200 -14.77 6.04 -11.47
N PHE A 201 -14.18 5.35 -10.49
CA PHE A 201 -12.77 4.95 -10.54
C PHE A 201 -12.49 4.04 -11.74
N THR A 202 -13.35 3.04 -11.95
CA THR A 202 -13.26 2.08 -13.05
C THR A 202 -13.29 2.77 -14.42
N THR A 203 -14.19 3.74 -14.59
CA THR A 203 -14.42 4.38 -15.89
C THR A 203 -13.41 5.49 -16.17
N ASN A 204 -13.07 6.30 -15.16
CA ASN A 204 -12.37 7.57 -15.36
C ASN A 204 -10.90 7.54 -14.90
N ILE A 205 -10.54 6.65 -13.98
CA ILE A 205 -9.21 6.64 -13.35
C ILE A 205 -8.35 5.49 -13.86
N LEU A 206 -8.89 4.28 -14.00
CA LEU A 206 -8.13 3.15 -14.57
C LEU A 206 -7.51 3.46 -15.94
N PRO A 207 -8.19 4.13 -16.90
CA PRO A 207 -7.56 4.50 -18.16
C PRO A 207 -6.34 5.42 -18.00
N LYS A 208 -6.41 6.38 -17.06
CA LYS A 208 -5.31 7.32 -16.77
C LYS A 208 -4.11 6.61 -16.14
N ILE A 209 -4.37 5.67 -15.22
CA ILE A 209 -3.30 4.85 -14.60
C ILE A 209 -2.61 3.99 -15.67
N LYS A 210 -3.39 3.42 -16.60
CA LYS A 210 -2.86 2.65 -17.72
C LYS A 210 -2.00 3.51 -18.66
N GLU A 211 -2.48 4.70 -19.00
CA GLU A 211 -1.79 5.66 -19.87
C GLU A 211 -0.43 6.07 -19.30
N LEU A 212 -0.37 6.34 -17.99
CA LEU A 212 0.87 6.67 -17.28
C LEU A 212 1.89 5.52 -17.27
N GLY A 213 1.46 4.27 -17.48
CA GLY A 213 2.37 3.12 -17.51
C GLY A 213 2.61 2.45 -16.16
N TYR A 214 1.79 2.76 -15.15
CA TYR A 214 1.76 1.98 -13.90
C TYR A 214 1.21 0.57 -14.16
N ASN A 215 1.74 -0.41 -13.44
CA ASN A 215 1.37 -1.83 -13.60
C ASN A 215 0.70 -2.44 -12.36
N THR A 216 0.65 -1.69 -11.26
CA THR A 216 0.03 -2.12 -10.01
C THR A 216 -0.73 -0.95 -9.39
N ILE A 217 -1.90 -1.21 -8.81
CA ILE A 217 -2.64 -0.27 -7.98
C ILE A 217 -2.53 -0.73 -6.53
N GLN A 218 -2.20 0.18 -5.61
CA GLN A 218 -2.40 -0.02 -4.18
C GLN A 218 -3.73 0.65 -3.81
N LEU A 219 -4.75 -0.14 -3.48
CA LEU A 219 -6.09 0.37 -3.24
C LEU A 219 -6.34 0.52 -1.74
N MET A 220 -6.33 1.77 -1.28
CA MET A 220 -6.51 2.14 0.12
C MET A 220 -7.98 2.16 0.53
N ALA A 221 -8.23 2.08 1.84
CA ALA A 221 -9.52 2.29 2.47
C ALA A 221 -10.68 1.42 1.95
N VAL A 222 -10.38 0.23 1.45
CA VAL A 222 -11.40 -0.71 0.94
C VAL A 222 -12.12 -1.40 2.10
N MET A 223 -11.42 -1.85 3.13
CA MET A 223 -12.04 -2.45 4.32
C MET A 223 -12.92 -1.41 5.01
N GLU A 224 -14.14 -1.80 5.42
CA GLU A 224 -15.12 -0.85 5.92
C GLU A 224 -14.67 -0.19 7.24
N HIS A 225 -14.84 1.12 7.29
CA HIS A 225 -14.39 1.99 8.37
C HIS A 225 -15.44 3.09 8.61
N ALA A 226 -15.94 3.21 9.83
CA ALA A 226 -17.00 4.17 10.13
C ALA A 226 -16.53 5.64 10.07
N TYR A 227 -15.27 5.91 10.42
CA TYR A 227 -14.71 7.27 10.41
C TYR A 227 -13.97 7.55 9.09
N TYR A 228 -14.59 8.31 8.18
CA TYR A 228 -14.04 8.54 6.83
C TYR A 228 -12.68 9.25 6.85
N ALA A 229 -12.48 10.20 7.78
CA ALA A 229 -11.20 10.89 7.96
C ALA A 229 -10.11 10.05 8.63
N SER A 230 -10.38 8.78 8.98
CA SER A 230 -9.32 7.81 9.31
C SER A 230 -8.53 7.37 8.09
N PHE A 231 -8.97 7.75 6.88
CA PHE A 231 -8.35 7.34 5.62
C PHE A 231 -8.31 5.82 5.40
N GLY A 232 -9.20 5.08 6.08
CA GLY A 232 -9.24 3.63 6.02
C GLY A 232 -8.46 2.92 7.12
N TYR A 233 -7.80 3.64 8.04
CA TYR A 233 -7.02 2.98 9.11
C TYR A 233 -7.87 2.53 10.30
N GLN A 234 -9.07 3.09 10.51
CA GLN A 234 -9.95 2.72 11.63
C GLN A 234 -11.01 1.69 11.20
N ILE A 235 -10.56 0.45 10.95
CA ILE A 235 -11.44 -0.63 10.46
C ILE A 235 -12.50 -1.00 11.50
N THR A 236 -13.74 -1.13 11.02
CA THR A 236 -14.90 -1.54 11.82
C THR A 236 -15.47 -2.88 11.38
N SER A 237 -15.45 -3.21 10.09
CA SER A 237 -15.96 -4.48 9.55
C SER A 237 -15.00 -5.06 8.52
N PHE A 238 -14.22 -6.07 8.94
CA PHE A 238 -13.06 -6.56 8.19
C PHE A 238 -13.43 -7.27 6.88
N PHE A 239 -14.58 -7.94 6.83
CA PHE A 239 -15.09 -8.66 5.65
C PHE A 239 -16.04 -7.82 4.78
N ALA A 240 -16.32 -6.58 5.19
CA ALA A 240 -17.12 -5.66 4.40
C ALA A 240 -16.20 -4.69 3.64
N ILE A 241 -16.51 -4.49 2.37
CA ILE A 241 -15.97 -3.38 1.59
C ILE A 241 -16.68 -2.09 1.96
N SER A 242 -16.00 -0.94 1.85
CA SER A 242 -16.60 0.32 2.23
C SER A 242 -17.78 0.66 1.33
N SER A 243 -18.95 0.72 1.93
CA SER A 243 -20.23 0.97 1.25
C SER A 243 -20.35 2.38 0.68
N ARG A 244 -19.48 3.30 1.13
CA ARG A 244 -19.39 4.68 0.63
C ARG A 244 -19.18 4.74 -0.88
N TYR A 245 -18.42 3.80 -1.43
CA TYR A 245 -18.02 3.83 -2.83
C TYR A 245 -18.90 2.96 -3.73
N GLY A 246 -19.74 2.09 -3.16
CA GLY A 246 -20.65 1.23 -3.92
C GLY A 246 -20.94 -0.13 -3.27
N THR A 247 -21.15 -1.13 -4.12
CA THR A 247 -21.48 -2.51 -3.75
C THR A 247 -20.28 -3.45 -3.89
N PRO A 248 -20.27 -4.60 -3.21
CA PRO A 248 -19.26 -5.64 -3.43
C PRO A 248 -19.08 -6.02 -4.91
N GLU A 249 -20.16 -6.03 -5.69
CA GLU A 249 -20.11 -6.39 -7.12
C GLU A 249 -19.41 -5.30 -7.96
N GLU A 250 -19.57 -4.02 -7.60
CA GLU A 250 -18.88 -2.91 -8.27
C GLU A 250 -17.37 -2.89 -7.95
N LEU A 251 -16.94 -3.37 -6.78
CA LEU A 251 -15.51 -3.57 -6.52
C LEU A 251 -14.93 -4.73 -7.34
N LYS A 252 -15.67 -5.84 -7.46
CA LYS A 252 -15.25 -6.94 -8.35
C LYS A 252 -15.09 -6.46 -9.80
N GLU A 253 -16.03 -5.64 -10.29
CA GLU A 253 -15.94 -5.03 -11.62
C GLU A 253 -14.70 -4.14 -11.76
N LEU A 254 -14.37 -3.33 -10.75
CA LEU A 254 -13.17 -2.48 -10.75
C LEU A 254 -11.90 -3.33 -10.91
N ILE A 255 -11.72 -4.32 -10.05
CA ILE A 255 -10.51 -5.16 -10.04
C ILE A 255 -10.40 -5.96 -11.34
N ASP A 256 -11.50 -6.56 -11.78
CA ASP A 256 -11.55 -7.30 -13.04
C ASP A 256 -11.25 -6.41 -14.24
N THR A 257 -11.71 -5.16 -14.24
CA THR A 257 -11.40 -4.18 -15.30
C THR A 257 -9.92 -3.78 -15.27
N ALA A 258 -9.34 -3.58 -14.08
CA ALA A 258 -7.90 -3.33 -13.94
C ALA A 258 -7.07 -4.50 -14.49
N HIS A 259 -7.47 -5.75 -14.20
CA HIS A 259 -6.87 -6.94 -14.80
C HIS A 259 -6.97 -6.95 -16.33
N GLY A 260 -8.10 -6.50 -16.89
CA GLY A 260 -8.28 -6.30 -18.34
C GLY A 260 -7.29 -5.29 -18.95
N TYR A 261 -6.84 -4.31 -18.18
CA TYR A 261 -5.77 -3.37 -18.57
C TYR A 261 -4.35 -3.93 -18.35
N GLY A 262 -4.22 -5.14 -17.79
CA GLY A 262 -2.94 -5.71 -17.40
C GLY A 262 -2.37 -5.09 -16.12
N ILE A 263 -3.22 -4.51 -15.27
CA ILE A 263 -2.84 -3.84 -14.02
C ILE A 263 -3.21 -4.74 -12.84
N ARG A 264 -2.24 -5.05 -11.98
CA ARG A 264 -2.47 -5.78 -10.73
C ARG A 264 -3.11 -4.86 -9.70
N VAL A 265 -3.90 -5.40 -8.76
CA VAL A 265 -4.50 -4.62 -7.67
C VAL A 265 -4.14 -5.25 -6.34
N LEU A 266 -3.46 -4.48 -5.48
CA LEU A 266 -3.15 -4.82 -4.10
C LEU A 266 -4.13 -4.12 -3.16
N LEU A 267 -4.45 -4.77 -2.06
CA LEU A 267 -5.31 -4.24 -1.01
C LEU A 267 -4.48 -3.74 0.19
N ASP A 268 -4.85 -2.60 0.76
CA ASP A 268 -4.41 -2.23 2.11
C ASP A 268 -5.09 -3.12 3.16
N VAL A 269 -4.29 -3.88 3.89
CA VAL A 269 -4.74 -4.74 4.97
C VAL A 269 -4.28 -4.17 6.29
N VAL A 270 -5.25 -3.69 7.07
CA VAL A 270 -5.03 -3.15 8.41
C VAL A 270 -5.29 -4.25 9.44
N HIS A 271 -4.34 -5.16 9.59
CA HIS A 271 -4.38 -6.21 10.63
C HIS A 271 -3.56 -5.86 11.87
N SER A 272 -2.98 -4.66 11.93
CA SER A 272 -2.22 -4.17 13.08
C SER A 272 -3.11 -3.79 14.28
N HIS A 273 -4.34 -3.33 14.01
CA HIS A 273 -5.29 -2.90 15.02
C HIS A 273 -6.73 -2.92 14.49
N SER A 274 -7.69 -2.61 15.36
CA SER A 274 -9.10 -2.41 15.03
C SER A 274 -9.61 -1.12 15.67
N SER A 275 -10.62 -0.49 15.07
CA SER A 275 -11.33 0.61 15.69
C SER A 275 -11.89 0.21 17.06
N LYS A 276 -11.94 1.18 17.99
CA LYS A 276 -12.57 1.03 19.31
C LYS A 276 -14.10 1.12 19.27
N ASN A 277 -14.70 1.31 18.10
CA ASN A 277 -16.14 1.35 17.91
C ASN A 277 -16.80 0.06 18.41
N VAL A 278 -17.84 0.20 19.26
CA VAL A 278 -18.54 -0.91 19.92
C VAL A 278 -19.83 -1.31 19.19
N GLU A 279 -20.67 -0.34 18.83
CA GLU A 279 -21.99 -0.63 18.25
C GLU A 279 -21.90 -1.06 16.78
N ASP A 280 -20.94 -0.50 16.06
CA ASP A 280 -20.71 -0.69 14.64
C ASP A 280 -19.31 -1.22 14.30
N GLY A 281 -18.57 -1.69 15.31
CA GLY A 281 -17.24 -2.27 15.16
C GLY A 281 -17.07 -3.58 15.93
N LEU A 282 -15.85 -4.11 15.91
CA LEU A 282 -15.49 -5.39 16.51
C LEU A 282 -15.25 -5.30 18.03
N ASN A 283 -15.07 -4.09 18.58
CA ASN A 283 -14.75 -3.89 19.98
C ASN A 283 -15.93 -4.30 20.88
N MET A 284 -15.64 -4.95 22.01
CA MET A 284 -16.67 -5.37 22.98
C MET A 284 -17.81 -6.19 22.35
N PHE A 285 -17.51 -6.96 21.30
CA PHE A 285 -18.50 -7.71 20.52
C PHE A 285 -19.36 -8.61 21.44
N ASN A 286 -18.75 -9.51 22.20
CA ASN A 286 -19.45 -10.35 23.17
C ASN A 286 -19.57 -9.69 24.57
N GLY A 287 -19.39 -8.36 24.67
CA GLY A 287 -19.40 -7.63 25.93
C GLY A 287 -18.11 -7.75 26.76
N THR A 288 -17.06 -8.40 26.24
CA THR A 288 -15.73 -8.44 26.88
C THR A 288 -14.70 -7.66 26.09
N ASP A 289 -13.64 -7.21 26.78
CA ASP A 289 -12.53 -6.50 26.15
C ASP A 289 -11.58 -7.43 25.40
N HIS A 290 -11.72 -8.75 25.49
CA HIS A 290 -10.73 -9.72 25.01
C HIS A 290 -11.29 -10.75 24.03
N TYR A 291 -12.34 -10.40 23.27
CA TYR A 291 -12.94 -11.27 22.25
C TYR A 291 -11.89 -11.83 21.25
N LEU A 292 -11.41 -11.01 20.31
CA LEU A 292 -10.27 -11.31 19.43
C LEU A 292 -9.03 -10.49 19.78
N PHE A 293 -9.11 -9.75 20.89
CA PHE A 293 -8.10 -8.79 21.32
C PHE A 293 -7.41 -9.25 22.59
N HIS A 294 -6.25 -8.67 22.90
CA HIS A 294 -5.74 -8.75 24.26
C HIS A 294 -6.66 -7.99 25.22
N GLY A 295 -6.76 -8.46 26.47
CA GLY A 295 -7.45 -7.74 27.55
C GLY A 295 -6.56 -6.68 28.19
N GLY A 296 -7.18 -5.71 28.86
CA GLY A 296 -6.48 -4.64 29.58
C GLY A 296 -5.62 -3.75 28.68
N THR A 297 -4.52 -3.22 29.24
CA THR A 297 -3.63 -2.27 28.54
C THR A 297 -2.88 -2.88 27.36
N LYS A 298 -2.53 -4.18 27.40
CA LYS A 298 -1.91 -4.88 26.25
C LYS A 298 -2.81 -4.85 25.01
N GLY A 299 -4.12 -4.73 25.20
CA GLY A 299 -5.11 -4.69 24.11
C GLY A 299 -5.43 -3.31 23.57
N GLN A 300 -4.68 -2.27 23.94
CA GLN A 300 -4.95 -0.88 23.58
C GLN A 300 -3.72 -0.23 22.96
N HIS A 301 -3.92 0.49 21.86
CA HIS A 301 -2.89 1.31 21.24
C HIS A 301 -3.15 2.78 21.59
N GLU A 302 -2.40 3.33 22.55
CA GLU A 302 -2.69 4.65 23.13
C GLU A 302 -2.70 5.79 22.10
N LEU A 303 -1.70 5.84 21.21
CA LEU A 303 -1.60 6.94 20.22
C LEU A 303 -2.72 6.90 19.17
N TRP A 304 -3.16 5.70 18.79
CA TRP A 304 -4.17 5.51 17.75
C TRP A 304 -5.57 5.33 18.34
N ASP A 305 -5.70 5.31 19.67
CA ASP A 305 -6.97 5.15 20.38
C ASP A 305 -7.76 3.93 19.89
N SER A 306 -7.06 2.79 19.77
CA SER A 306 -7.49 1.59 19.03
C SER A 306 -7.29 0.28 19.82
N ARG A 307 -7.86 -0.83 19.32
CA ARG A 307 -7.73 -2.18 19.91
C ARG A 307 -6.64 -3.00 19.22
N LEU A 308 -5.90 -3.81 19.99
CA LEU A 308 -4.83 -4.68 19.49
C LEU A 308 -5.22 -6.16 19.56
N PHE A 309 -5.04 -6.87 18.43
CA PHE A 309 -5.36 -8.28 18.29
C PHE A 309 -4.53 -9.17 19.20
N ASN A 310 -5.11 -10.30 19.61
CA ASN A 310 -4.36 -11.37 20.26
C ASN A 310 -3.96 -12.42 19.23
N TYR A 311 -2.77 -12.28 18.65
CA TYR A 311 -2.27 -13.18 17.59
C TYR A 311 -2.00 -14.62 18.07
N THR A 312 -2.09 -14.91 19.37
CA THR A 312 -1.99 -16.27 19.92
C THR A 312 -3.35 -16.99 20.00
N ASN A 313 -4.44 -16.25 19.84
CA ASN A 313 -5.79 -16.81 19.90
C ASN A 313 -6.15 -17.50 18.58
N TYR A 314 -6.64 -18.73 18.70
CA TYR A 314 -6.93 -19.61 17.56
C TYR A 314 -7.99 -19.02 16.61
N GLU A 315 -9.06 -18.42 17.15
CA GLU A 315 -10.12 -17.81 16.34
C GLU A 315 -9.72 -16.43 15.80
N THR A 316 -8.77 -15.75 16.45
CA THR A 316 -8.15 -14.52 15.90
C THR A 316 -7.30 -14.85 14.68
N LEU A 317 -6.49 -15.90 14.73
CA LEU A 317 -5.77 -16.40 13.56
C LEU A 317 -6.74 -16.83 12.45
N ARG A 318 -7.83 -17.55 12.80
CA ARG A 318 -8.86 -17.95 11.82
C ARG A 318 -9.47 -16.72 11.14
N PHE A 319 -9.84 -15.71 11.91
CA PHE A 319 -10.43 -14.47 11.42
C PHE A 319 -9.50 -13.73 10.45
N LEU A 320 -8.26 -13.44 10.87
CA LEU A 320 -7.33 -12.64 10.07
C LEU A 320 -6.83 -13.40 8.82
N LEU A 321 -6.52 -14.69 8.94
CA LEU A 321 -6.07 -15.49 7.78
C LEU A 321 -7.21 -15.72 6.78
N SER A 322 -8.43 -15.94 7.26
CA SER A 322 -9.60 -16.04 6.38
C SER A 322 -9.92 -14.70 5.72
N ASN A 323 -9.60 -13.58 6.36
CA ASN A 323 -9.79 -12.26 5.76
C ASN A 323 -8.90 -12.05 4.53
N LEU A 324 -7.62 -12.42 4.62
CA LEU A 324 -6.70 -12.39 3.48
C LEU A 324 -7.23 -13.26 2.33
N LYS A 325 -7.59 -14.52 2.63
CA LYS A 325 -8.10 -15.44 1.62
C LYS A 325 -9.42 -14.96 1.01
N PHE A 326 -10.32 -14.39 1.81
CA PHE A 326 -11.57 -13.81 1.34
C PHE A 326 -11.35 -12.74 0.27
N TYR A 327 -10.40 -11.81 0.47
CA TYR A 327 -10.12 -10.78 -0.52
C TYR A 327 -9.48 -11.32 -1.81
N ILE A 328 -8.67 -12.38 -1.73
CA ILE A 328 -8.12 -13.06 -2.91
C ILE A 328 -9.22 -13.80 -3.68
N ASP A 329 -10.03 -14.60 -2.98
CA ASP A 329 -10.99 -15.52 -3.59
C ASP A 329 -12.25 -14.79 -4.12
N VAL A 330 -12.76 -13.82 -3.36
CA VAL A 330 -14.06 -13.17 -3.66
C VAL A 330 -13.90 -11.97 -4.60
N TYR A 331 -12.81 -11.21 -4.45
CA TYR A 331 -12.62 -9.96 -5.18
C TYR A 331 -11.51 -10.01 -6.23
N GLY A 332 -10.59 -10.96 -6.14
CA GLY A 332 -9.52 -11.07 -7.12
C GLY A 332 -8.30 -10.21 -6.84
N PHE A 333 -8.06 -9.74 -5.61
CA PHE A 333 -6.84 -8.98 -5.28
C PHE A 333 -5.58 -9.80 -5.50
N ASP A 334 -4.52 -9.19 -6.03
CA ASP A 334 -3.23 -9.81 -6.41
C ASP A 334 -2.18 -9.78 -5.29
N GLY A 335 -2.61 -9.39 -4.08
CA GLY A 335 -1.74 -9.25 -2.93
C GLY A 335 -2.12 -8.07 -2.05
N PHE A 336 -1.21 -7.69 -1.17
CA PHE A 336 -1.51 -6.80 -0.06
C PHE A 336 -0.37 -5.86 0.29
N ARG A 337 -0.71 -4.68 0.80
CA ARG A 337 0.15 -3.94 1.72
C ARG A 337 -0.36 -4.19 3.14
N PHE A 338 0.51 -4.62 4.03
CA PHE A 338 0.20 -4.73 5.45
C PHE A 338 0.58 -3.40 6.12
N ASP A 339 -0.40 -2.72 6.68
CA ASP A 339 -0.23 -1.40 7.28
C ASP A 339 0.07 -1.47 8.78
N GLY A 340 0.93 -0.58 9.25
CA GLY A 340 1.36 -0.54 10.64
C GLY A 340 2.18 -1.77 11.07
N VAL A 341 2.98 -2.36 10.18
CA VAL A 341 3.83 -3.52 10.50
C VAL A 341 4.82 -3.18 11.61
N THR A 342 5.36 -1.95 11.64
CA THR A 342 6.15 -1.46 12.78
C THR A 342 5.40 -1.62 14.12
N SER A 343 4.11 -1.29 14.17
CA SER A 343 3.30 -1.43 15.40
C SER A 343 3.13 -2.89 15.81
N MET A 344 3.06 -3.79 14.82
CA MET A 344 2.97 -5.23 15.05
C MET A 344 4.29 -5.85 15.52
N LEU A 345 5.42 -5.44 14.96
CA LEU A 345 6.72 -6.06 15.21
C LEU A 345 7.24 -5.80 16.64
N TYR A 346 6.81 -4.72 17.28
CA TYR A 346 7.33 -4.28 18.57
C TYR A 346 6.22 -3.99 19.58
N LYS A 347 6.40 -4.45 20.82
CA LYS A 347 5.45 -4.21 21.93
C LYS A 347 5.33 -2.74 22.34
N HIS A 348 6.33 -1.92 21.99
CA HIS A 348 6.30 -0.46 22.17
C HIS A 348 5.81 0.27 20.89
N HIS A 349 5.46 -0.49 19.84
CA HIS A 349 4.86 0.01 18.60
C HIS A 349 5.67 1.07 17.83
N GLY A 350 6.99 1.13 18.05
CA GLY A 350 7.85 2.19 17.50
C GLY A 350 7.61 3.59 18.11
N LEU A 351 6.75 3.72 19.12
CA LEU A 351 6.40 5.01 19.70
C LEU A 351 7.55 5.59 20.52
N SER A 352 7.97 6.81 20.16
CA SER A 352 9.08 7.53 20.82
C SER A 352 10.39 6.74 20.91
N PHE A 353 10.61 5.80 19.99
CA PHE A 353 11.78 4.93 19.97
C PHE A 353 12.58 5.16 18.69
N GLY A 354 13.88 5.46 18.83
CA GLY A 354 14.79 5.62 17.70
C GLY A 354 15.53 4.32 17.41
N PHE A 355 15.68 3.99 16.12
CA PHE A 355 16.48 2.86 15.68
C PHE A 355 17.75 3.37 15.02
N SER A 356 18.90 2.94 15.55
CA SER A 356 20.23 3.35 15.07
C SER A 356 20.72 2.45 13.93
N GLY A 357 20.12 1.27 13.78
CA GLY A 357 20.63 0.19 12.93
C GLY A 357 21.41 -0.87 13.71
N ASP A 358 21.57 -0.74 15.02
CA ASP A 358 22.09 -1.80 15.88
C ASP A 358 21.09 -2.96 15.98
N TYR A 359 21.53 -4.17 15.68
CA TYR A 359 20.67 -5.35 15.61
C TYR A 359 20.08 -5.73 16.97
N ASN A 360 20.68 -5.31 18.08
CA ASN A 360 20.09 -5.50 19.41
C ASN A 360 18.70 -4.88 19.51
N GLU A 361 18.44 -3.77 18.80
CA GLU A 361 17.13 -3.10 18.80
C GLU A 361 16.05 -3.95 18.10
N TYR A 362 16.43 -4.77 17.11
CA TYR A 362 15.52 -5.57 16.28
C TYR A 362 15.31 -7.01 16.78
N PHE A 363 16.16 -7.46 17.71
CA PHE A 363 16.15 -8.84 18.24
C PHE A 363 16.12 -8.90 19.77
N ASN A 364 15.84 -7.79 20.45
CA ASN A 364 15.58 -7.79 21.89
C ASN A 364 14.25 -8.51 22.20
N GLU A 365 14.30 -9.59 22.99
CA GLU A 365 13.13 -10.40 23.34
C GLU A 365 12.06 -9.65 24.15
N ASP A 366 12.47 -8.62 24.89
CA ASP A 366 11.55 -7.79 25.66
C ASP A 366 10.76 -6.84 24.76
N TRP A 367 11.36 -6.38 23.66
CA TRP A 367 10.77 -5.38 22.78
C TRP A 367 10.01 -5.98 21.61
N VAL A 368 10.51 -7.07 21.04
CA VAL A 368 9.91 -7.68 19.85
C VAL A 368 8.67 -8.50 20.21
N ASP A 369 7.62 -8.34 19.41
CA ASP A 369 6.42 -9.16 19.50
C ASP A 369 6.52 -10.38 18.54
N ASN A 370 6.94 -11.52 19.08
CA ASN A 370 6.98 -12.77 18.31
C ASN A 370 5.58 -13.32 18.00
N GLU A 371 4.53 -12.95 18.75
CA GLU A 371 3.16 -13.41 18.49
C GLU A 371 2.68 -12.85 17.15
N ALA A 372 2.89 -11.56 16.92
CA ALA A 372 2.56 -10.89 15.67
C ALA A 372 3.44 -11.38 14.50
N ILE A 373 4.75 -11.58 14.72
CA ILE A 373 5.66 -12.11 13.69
C ILE A 373 5.20 -13.49 13.22
N VAL A 374 4.81 -14.39 14.14
CA VAL A 374 4.32 -15.72 13.76
C VAL A 374 3.04 -15.63 12.94
N TYR A 375 2.10 -14.73 13.29
CA TYR A 375 0.93 -14.46 12.45
C TYR A 375 1.33 -13.99 11.04
N LEU A 376 2.28 -13.05 10.92
CA LEU A 376 2.78 -12.59 9.62
C LEU A 376 3.40 -13.75 8.83
N MET A 377 4.19 -14.63 9.45
CA MET A 377 4.75 -15.81 8.78
C MET A 377 3.66 -16.78 8.32
N LEU A 378 2.62 -17.02 9.13
CA LEU A 378 1.46 -17.83 8.74
C LEU A 378 0.70 -17.19 7.56
N ALA A 379 0.53 -15.87 7.56
CA ALA A 379 -0.08 -15.15 6.44
C ALA A 379 0.71 -15.35 5.13
N HIS A 380 2.04 -15.25 5.18
CA HIS A 380 2.89 -15.49 4.00
C HIS A 380 2.90 -16.95 3.57
N LYS A 381 2.90 -17.90 4.51
CA LYS A 381 2.73 -19.33 4.21
C LYS A 381 1.39 -19.60 3.51
N LEU A 382 0.30 -18.97 3.96
CA LEU A 382 -1.01 -19.07 3.32
C LEU A 382 -0.99 -18.50 1.90
N MET A 383 -0.40 -17.31 1.69
CA MET A 383 -0.28 -16.70 0.37
C MET A 383 0.55 -17.57 -0.60
N ASP A 384 1.63 -18.19 -0.12
CA ASP A 384 2.42 -19.14 -0.91
C ASP A 384 1.62 -20.41 -1.27
N ASP A 385 0.86 -20.97 -0.32
CA ASP A 385 -0.02 -22.12 -0.56
C ASP A 385 -1.12 -21.82 -1.59
N ILE A 386 -1.73 -20.63 -1.52
CA ILE A 386 -2.72 -20.17 -2.51
C ILE A 386 -2.06 -20.01 -3.88
N SER A 387 -0.91 -19.33 -3.93
CA SER A 387 -0.15 -19.10 -5.16
C SER A 387 0.18 -20.41 -5.88
N LYS A 388 0.67 -21.42 -5.15
CA LYS A 388 0.98 -22.76 -5.67
C LYS A 388 -0.26 -23.51 -6.15
N LYS A 389 -1.35 -23.46 -5.39
CA LYS A 389 -2.59 -24.18 -5.71
C LYS A 389 -3.27 -23.60 -6.95
N GLU A 390 -3.38 -22.29 -7.04
CA GLU A 390 -4.14 -21.59 -8.09
C GLU A 390 -3.27 -21.19 -9.29
N GLY A 391 -1.94 -21.28 -9.17
CA GLY A 391 -1.00 -20.90 -10.22
C GLY A 391 -0.96 -19.38 -10.46
N ILE A 392 -1.14 -18.60 -9.40
CA ILE A 392 -1.16 -17.13 -9.41
C ILE A 392 0.04 -16.58 -8.62
N GLU A 393 0.36 -15.31 -8.86
CA GLU A 393 1.39 -14.59 -8.10
C GLU A 393 0.70 -13.66 -7.10
N ILE A 394 1.05 -13.78 -5.83
CA ILE A 394 0.58 -12.90 -4.76
C ILE A 394 1.76 -12.09 -4.26
N THR A 395 1.61 -10.76 -4.21
CA THR A 395 2.67 -9.86 -3.75
C THR A 395 2.35 -9.24 -2.40
N SER A 396 3.28 -9.24 -1.47
CA SER A 396 3.11 -8.58 -0.16
C SER A 396 4.12 -7.44 0.07
N ILE A 397 3.60 -6.31 0.55
CA ILE A 397 4.37 -5.11 0.90
C ILE A 397 4.22 -4.85 2.40
N ALA A 398 5.32 -4.65 3.11
CA ALA A 398 5.31 -4.21 4.51
C ALA A 398 5.45 -2.68 4.62
N GLU A 399 4.52 -2.04 5.34
CA GLU A 399 4.71 -0.70 5.87
C GLU A 399 5.48 -0.78 7.21
N ASP A 400 6.82 -0.84 7.10
CA ASP A 400 7.74 -0.78 8.24
C ASP A 400 8.72 0.39 8.09
N VAL A 401 8.58 1.37 8.99
CA VAL A 401 9.45 2.56 9.04
C VAL A 401 10.87 2.19 9.51
N LEU A 402 10.99 1.17 10.37
CA LEU A 402 12.15 1.04 11.24
C LEU A 402 13.33 0.28 10.63
N GLY A 403 13.09 -0.72 9.78
CA GLY A 403 14.20 -1.39 9.13
C GLY A 403 14.42 -2.85 9.48
N MET A 404 13.39 -3.58 9.93
CA MET A 404 13.59 -4.90 10.50
C MET A 404 14.36 -5.84 9.54
N PRO A 405 15.56 -6.31 9.93
CA PRO A 405 16.31 -7.27 9.12
C PRO A 405 15.50 -8.53 8.86
N THR A 406 15.64 -9.12 7.67
CA THR A 406 15.00 -10.38 7.26
C THR A 406 13.48 -10.30 7.06
N LEU A 407 12.89 -9.11 7.17
CA LEU A 407 11.46 -8.89 6.94
C LEU A 407 11.05 -9.29 5.52
N CYS A 408 11.87 -8.91 4.54
CA CYS A 408 11.62 -9.18 3.12
C CYS A 408 12.46 -10.37 2.59
N ARG A 409 12.74 -11.35 3.44
CA ARG A 409 13.37 -12.63 3.05
C ARG A 409 12.38 -13.78 3.15
N PRO A 410 12.45 -14.80 2.28
CA PRO A 410 11.59 -15.97 2.35
C PRO A 410 11.66 -16.69 3.71
N ILE A 411 10.52 -17.25 4.15
CA ILE A 411 10.45 -18.08 5.37
C ILE A 411 11.43 -19.24 5.29
N SER A 412 11.58 -19.86 4.12
CA SER A 412 12.51 -20.98 3.89
C SER A 412 13.98 -20.64 4.12
N GLU A 413 14.35 -19.37 4.11
CA GLU A 413 15.70 -18.90 4.37
C GLU A 413 15.91 -18.44 5.82
N GLY A 414 14.84 -18.35 6.61
CA GLY A 414 14.84 -17.82 7.96
C GLY A 414 14.21 -16.43 8.11
N GLY A 415 13.62 -15.86 7.06
CA GLY A 415 12.93 -14.56 7.10
C GLY A 415 11.45 -14.62 7.50
N ILE A 416 10.77 -13.48 7.38
CA ILE A 416 9.34 -13.32 7.71
C ILE A 416 8.43 -13.59 6.50
N GLY A 417 8.89 -13.25 5.28
CA GLY A 417 8.24 -13.65 4.03
C GLY A 417 7.74 -12.52 3.14
N PHE A 418 7.87 -11.24 3.50
CA PHE A 418 7.41 -10.15 2.64
C PHE A 418 8.19 -10.06 1.33
N ASP A 419 7.55 -9.62 0.24
CA ASP A 419 8.25 -9.36 -1.02
C ASP A 419 8.97 -8.02 -1.01
N TYR A 420 8.32 -6.99 -0.48
CA TYR A 420 8.82 -5.62 -0.46
C TYR A 420 8.57 -4.95 0.88
N ARG A 421 9.31 -3.87 1.13
CA ARG A 421 9.00 -2.88 2.16
C ARG A 421 9.02 -1.46 1.61
N LEU A 422 8.30 -0.55 2.25
CA LEU A 422 8.30 0.87 1.89
C LEU A 422 9.58 1.59 2.36
N SER A 423 10.15 2.44 1.50
CA SER A 423 11.34 3.26 1.82
C SER A 423 10.94 4.62 2.42
N MET A 424 10.44 4.59 3.66
CA MET A 424 9.80 5.74 4.29
C MET A 424 10.76 6.91 4.60
N ALA A 425 12.07 6.66 4.66
CA ALA A 425 13.09 7.69 4.87
C ALA A 425 13.28 8.64 3.66
N ILE A 426 12.86 8.23 2.45
CA ILE A 426 13.05 9.02 1.23
C ILE A 426 12.17 10.28 1.24
N PRO A 427 10.85 10.20 1.49
CA PRO A 427 10.00 11.39 1.65
C PRO A 427 10.51 12.34 2.73
N ASP A 428 10.87 11.83 3.92
CA ASP A 428 11.36 12.64 5.03
C ASP A 428 12.59 13.48 4.64
N MET A 429 13.50 12.86 3.88
CA MET A 429 14.66 13.56 3.34
C MET A 429 14.24 14.71 2.41
N TRP A 430 13.35 14.46 1.45
CA TRP A 430 12.93 15.49 0.50
C TRP A 430 12.21 16.65 1.19
N ILE A 431 11.29 16.36 2.12
CA ILE A 431 10.60 17.38 2.91
C ILE A 431 11.60 18.19 3.71
N LYS A 432 12.55 17.54 4.40
CA LYS A 432 13.57 18.23 5.19
C LYS A 432 14.42 19.15 4.32
N ILE A 433 14.83 18.68 3.15
CA ILE A 433 15.61 19.47 2.18
C ILE A 433 14.79 20.71 1.75
N LEU A 434 13.56 20.52 1.28
CA LEU A 434 12.74 21.61 0.74
C LEU A 434 12.28 22.61 1.81
N LYS A 435 12.09 22.15 3.04
CA LYS A 435 11.63 22.99 4.15
C LYS A 435 12.74 23.82 4.78
N HIS A 436 13.98 23.30 4.80
CA HIS A 436 15.05 23.87 5.62
C HIS A 436 16.29 24.34 4.84
N LEU A 437 16.45 23.95 3.58
CA LEU A 437 17.67 24.23 2.81
C LEU A 437 17.35 25.02 1.53
N GLN A 438 18.25 25.95 1.19
CA GLN A 438 18.34 26.53 -0.15
C GLN A 438 18.99 25.54 -1.12
N ASP A 439 18.74 25.67 -2.42
CA ASP A 439 19.22 24.75 -3.47
C ASP A 439 20.74 24.52 -3.41
N GLU A 440 21.52 25.57 -3.13
CA GLU A 440 22.99 25.47 -3.07
C GLU A 440 23.50 24.67 -1.86
N GLN A 441 22.66 24.55 -0.83
CA GLN A 441 22.96 23.83 0.41
C GLN A 441 22.61 22.33 0.31
N TRP A 442 22.04 21.87 -0.81
CA TRP A 442 21.72 20.47 -0.99
C TRP A 442 23.01 19.64 -1.03
N ASP A 443 23.08 18.65 -0.13
CA ASP A 443 24.15 17.68 -0.04
C ASP A 443 23.79 16.47 -0.92
N LEU A 444 24.41 16.41 -2.10
CA LEU A 444 24.13 15.35 -3.07
C LEU A 444 24.63 13.99 -2.57
N GLY A 445 25.71 13.98 -1.80
CA GLY A 445 26.22 12.80 -1.11
C GLY A 445 25.19 12.20 -0.16
N ASN A 446 24.51 13.03 0.62
CA ASN A 446 23.45 12.61 1.53
C ASN A 446 22.18 12.16 0.77
N ILE A 447 21.81 12.87 -0.31
CA ILE A 447 20.68 12.45 -1.17
C ILE A 447 20.94 11.05 -1.75
N VAL A 448 22.10 10.86 -2.39
CA VAL A 448 22.50 9.58 -2.94
C VAL A 448 22.58 8.52 -1.85
N HIS A 449 23.16 8.84 -0.68
CA HIS A 449 23.24 7.92 0.44
C HIS A 449 21.85 7.46 0.87
N THR A 450 20.91 8.36 1.10
CA THR A 450 19.55 8.00 1.55
C THR A 450 18.82 7.13 0.52
N LEU A 451 18.93 7.45 -0.78
CA LEU A 451 18.31 6.65 -1.85
C LEU A 451 18.94 5.25 -1.99
N THR A 452 20.20 5.08 -1.60
CA THR A 452 20.97 3.84 -1.79
C THR A 452 21.19 3.03 -0.52
N ASN A 453 20.96 3.62 0.67
CA ASN A 453 21.18 3.00 1.96
C ASN A 453 20.04 2.04 2.31
N ARG A 454 20.07 0.87 1.67
CA ARG A 454 19.05 -0.18 1.77
C ARG A 454 19.73 -1.53 1.95
N ARG A 455 19.00 -2.49 2.49
CA ARG A 455 19.54 -3.83 2.79
C ARG A 455 19.72 -4.62 1.50
N HIS A 456 20.91 -5.18 1.29
CA HIS A 456 21.16 -6.03 0.13
C HIS A 456 20.31 -7.30 0.18
N GLY A 457 19.66 -7.64 -0.94
CA GLY A 457 18.78 -8.81 -1.04
C GLY A 457 17.36 -8.59 -0.50
N GLU A 458 17.02 -7.44 0.07
CA GLU A 458 15.65 -7.12 0.50
C GLU A 458 15.08 -6.00 -0.37
N LYS A 459 14.03 -6.31 -1.14
CA LYS A 459 13.48 -5.36 -2.13
C LYS A 459 12.72 -4.23 -1.43
N CYS A 460 12.87 -3.03 -1.95
CA CYS A 460 12.23 -1.85 -1.40
C CYS A 460 11.41 -1.10 -2.48
N ILE A 461 10.24 -0.59 -2.10
CA ILE A 461 9.45 0.34 -2.92
C ILE A 461 9.79 1.76 -2.50
N ALA A 462 10.25 2.54 -3.47
CA ALA A 462 10.64 3.93 -3.27
C ALA A 462 9.56 4.90 -3.76
N TYR A 463 9.43 6.03 -3.09
CA TYR A 463 8.49 7.08 -3.43
C TYR A 463 8.99 8.41 -2.90
N CYS A 464 8.55 9.52 -3.50
CA CYS A 464 9.03 10.86 -3.17
C CYS A 464 8.23 11.53 -2.06
N GLU A 465 6.95 11.16 -1.98
CA GLU A 465 5.92 11.68 -1.09
C GLU A 465 4.79 10.64 -1.07
N SER A 466 4.12 10.48 0.07
CA SER A 466 2.99 9.56 0.26
C SER A 466 1.67 10.30 0.45
N HIS A 467 0.63 9.52 0.68
CA HIS A 467 -0.66 10.01 1.16
C HIS A 467 -0.55 10.82 2.47
N ASP A 468 0.42 10.55 3.36
CA ASP A 468 0.64 11.33 4.60
C ASP A 468 1.05 12.77 4.31
N GLN A 469 2.01 12.98 3.41
CA GLN A 469 2.43 14.33 3.02
C GLN A 469 1.36 15.07 2.22
N ALA A 470 0.42 14.35 1.62
CA ALA A 470 -0.73 14.96 0.97
C ALA A 470 -1.75 15.50 1.99
N LEU A 471 -1.79 14.99 3.23
CA LEU A 471 -2.77 15.41 4.24
C LEU A 471 -2.54 16.82 4.78
N VAL A 472 -3.60 17.42 5.30
CA VAL A 472 -3.56 18.71 6.00
C VAL A 472 -2.55 18.69 7.14
N GLY A 473 -1.66 19.68 7.16
CA GLY A 473 -0.57 19.78 8.13
C GLY A 473 0.82 19.58 7.53
N ASP A 474 0.90 19.04 6.31
CA ASP A 474 2.09 19.08 5.46
C ASP A 474 1.78 19.69 4.08
N LYS A 475 2.72 19.62 3.15
CA LYS A 475 2.58 20.06 1.75
C LYS A 475 3.09 18.98 0.80
N THR A 476 2.44 18.87 -0.35
CA THR A 476 2.96 18.08 -1.48
C THR A 476 4.30 18.65 -1.96
N LEU A 477 5.09 17.84 -2.66
CA LEU A 477 6.35 18.25 -3.28
C LEU A 477 6.15 19.48 -4.17
N ALA A 478 5.10 19.46 -4.99
CA ALA A 478 4.72 20.57 -5.86
C ALA A 478 4.43 21.85 -5.06
N PHE A 479 3.70 21.74 -3.94
CA PHE A 479 3.34 22.89 -3.13
C PHE A 479 4.52 23.41 -2.27
N TRP A 480 5.46 22.54 -1.85
CA TRP A 480 6.75 22.96 -1.29
C TRP A 480 7.60 23.75 -2.31
N LEU A 481 7.53 23.36 -3.59
CA LEU A 481 8.35 23.96 -4.65
C LEU A 481 7.80 25.28 -5.20
N MET A 482 6.46 25.42 -5.30
CA MET A 482 5.80 26.51 -6.01
C MET A 482 4.82 27.32 -5.16
N ASP A 483 4.36 26.77 -4.03
CA ASP A 483 3.42 27.40 -3.09
C ASP A 483 2.25 28.10 -3.82
N LYS A 484 1.89 29.32 -3.41
CA LYS A 484 0.76 30.09 -3.96
C LYS A 484 0.90 30.46 -5.45
N GLU A 485 2.11 30.42 -6.03
CA GLU A 485 2.27 30.71 -7.46
C GLU A 485 1.64 29.60 -8.32
N MET A 486 1.35 28.43 -7.76
CA MET A 486 0.56 27.41 -8.43
C MET A 486 -0.82 27.93 -8.85
N TYR A 487 -1.42 28.85 -8.09
CA TYR A 487 -2.78 29.36 -8.35
C TYR A 487 -2.82 30.44 -9.45
N THR A 488 -1.71 31.12 -9.71
CA THR A 488 -1.66 32.28 -10.64
C THR A 488 -0.81 32.03 -11.87
N ASN A 489 0.20 31.15 -11.77
CA ASN A 489 1.23 30.98 -12.77
C ASN A 489 1.33 29.54 -13.30
N MET A 490 0.29 28.73 -13.17
CA MET A 490 0.21 27.42 -13.83
C MET A 490 -0.46 27.48 -15.21
N SER A 491 -0.92 28.64 -15.67
CA SER A 491 -1.39 28.81 -17.06
C SER A 491 -0.21 29.01 -18.01
N LYS A 492 -0.20 28.34 -19.16
CA LYS A 492 0.76 28.58 -20.26
C LYS A 492 0.69 30.01 -20.81
N LEU A 493 -0.43 30.72 -20.57
CA LEU A 493 -0.64 32.10 -21.01
C LEU A 493 -0.05 33.13 -20.03
N SER A 494 0.21 32.73 -18.78
CA SER A 494 0.87 33.59 -17.81
C SER A 494 2.38 33.53 -17.98
N GLU A 495 3.08 34.52 -17.43
CA GLU A 495 4.54 34.46 -17.28
C GLU A 495 4.95 33.14 -16.58
N LEU A 496 5.97 32.48 -17.15
CA LEU A 496 6.69 31.40 -16.49
C LEU A 496 7.69 32.03 -15.53
N THR A 497 7.29 32.18 -14.27
CA THR A 497 8.13 32.79 -13.25
C THR A 497 9.31 31.88 -12.91
N PRO A 498 10.43 32.41 -12.40
CA PRO A 498 11.55 31.59 -11.93
C PRO A 498 11.16 30.56 -10.86
N VAL A 499 10.10 30.82 -10.07
CA VAL A 499 9.57 29.91 -9.05
C VAL A 499 8.86 28.72 -9.69
N VAL A 500 7.95 28.98 -10.63
CA VAL A 500 7.23 27.89 -11.34
C VAL A 500 8.20 27.10 -12.22
N ASP A 501 9.13 27.76 -12.91
CA ASP A 501 10.17 27.08 -13.70
C ASP A 501 11.02 26.14 -12.83
N ARG A 502 11.54 26.65 -11.70
CA ARG A 502 12.24 25.84 -10.69
C ARG A 502 11.40 24.67 -10.23
N GLY A 503 10.12 24.90 -9.93
CA GLY A 503 9.23 23.88 -9.40
C GLY A 503 8.94 22.76 -10.39
N LEU A 504 8.65 23.10 -11.65
CA LEU A 504 8.46 22.11 -12.71
C LEU A 504 9.72 21.27 -12.91
N ALA A 505 10.89 21.91 -12.98
CA ALA A 505 12.16 21.21 -13.17
C ALA A 505 12.50 20.27 -12.01
N LEU A 506 12.48 20.78 -10.77
CA LEU A 506 12.85 19.99 -9.59
C LEU A 506 11.84 18.88 -9.29
N HIS A 507 10.54 19.10 -9.53
CA HIS A 507 9.54 18.04 -9.36
C HIS A 507 9.84 16.82 -10.24
N LYS A 508 10.14 17.05 -11.52
CA LYS A 508 10.57 16.00 -12.46
C LYS A 508 11.86 15.31 -12.00
N MET A 509 12.88 16.10 -11.65
CA MET A 509 14.20 15.58 -11.26
C MET A 509 14.16 14.74 -9.97
N ILE A 510 13.46 15.22 -8.94
CA ILE A 510 13.30 14.51 -7.66
C ILE A 510 12.62 13.15 -7.90
N ARG A 511 11.56 13.13 -8.72
CA ARG A 511 10.86 11.89 -9.05
C ARG A 511 11.71 10.93 -9.85
N LEU A 512 12.41 11.41 -10.86
CA LEU A 512 13.28 10.57 -11.68
C LEU A 512 14.46 9.98 -10.87
N ILE A 513 15.11 10.77 -10.01
CA ILE A 513 16.23 10.25 -9.21
C ILE A 513 15.74 9.24 -8.16
N THR A 514 14.59 9.47 -7.53
CA THR A 514 14.00 8.50 -6.59
C THR A 514 13.56 7.23 -7.32
N PHE A 515 12.91 7.34 -8.48
CA PHE A 515 12.52 6.20 -9.31
C PHE A 515 13.73 5.37 -9.73
N ALA A 516 14.80 6.01 -10.21
CA ALA A 516 15.94 5.31 -10.78
C ALA A 516 16.94 4.80 -9.73
N LEU A 517 17.04 5.42 -8.55
CA LEU A 517 18.06 5.09 -7.54
C LEU A 517 17.49 4.52 -6.24
N GLY A 518 16.23 4.81 -5.93
CA GLY A 518 15.64 4.62 -4.61
C GLY A 518 15.17 3.21 -4.27
N GLY A 519 14.92 2.34 -5.25
CA GLY A 519 14.21 1.08 -5.00
C GLY A 519 14.29 0.02 -6.10
N GLU A 520 13.70 -1.14 -5.79
CA GLU A 520 13.34 -2.22 -6.73
C GLU A 520 11.85 -2.14 -7.14
N GLY A 521 11.16 -1.12 -6.63
CA GLY A 521 9.82 -0.72 -7.01
C GLY A 521 9.62 0.77 -6.83
N TYR A 522 8.61 1.33 -7.48
CA TYR A 522 8.23 2.74 -7.36
C TYR A 522 6.77 2.88 -6.96
N LEU A 523 6.46 3.86 -6.11
CA LEU A 523 5.10 4.21 -5.73
C LEU A 523 4.83 5.71 -5.97
N ASN A 524 3.61 6.02 -6.40
CA ASN A 524 3.08 7.37 -6.48
C ASN A 524 1.65 7.40 -5.94
N PHE A 525 1.35 8.38 -5.09
CA PHE A 525 -0.01 8.64 -4.62
C PHE A 525 -0.80 9.51 -5.61
N GLU A 526 -2.06 9.15 -5.86
CA GLU A 526 -2.90 9.77 -6.87
C GLU A 526 -2.91 11.31 -6.80
N GLY A 527 -2.67 11.97 -7.93
CA GLY A 527 -2.54 13.42 -8.05
C GLY A 527 -1.10 13.93 -8.03
N ASN A 528 -0.20 13.27 -7.29
CA ASN A 528 1.20 13.70 -7.20
C ASN A 528 1.93 13.50 -8.54
N GLU A 529 1.37 12.66 -9.44
CA GLU A 529 1.91 12.42 -10.76
C GLU A 529 2.01 13.68 -11.62
N PHE A 530 1.09 14.61 -11.41
CA PHE A 530 1.04 15.88 -12.14
C PHE A 530 1.29 17.10 -11.25
N GLY A 531 1.78 16.89 -10.02
CA GLY A 531 1.99 17.97 -9.06
C GLY A 531 0.69 18.65 -8.65
N HIS A 532 -0.29 17.86 -8.19
CA HIS A 532 -1.57 18.38 -7.69
C HIS A 532 -1.36 19.52 -6.67
N PRO A 533 -2.08 20.65 -6.80
CA PRO A 533 -1.96 21.79 -5.89
C PRO A 533 -2.61 21.50 -4.53
N GLU A 534 -2.58 22.48 -3.62
CA GLU A 534 -3.29 22.42 -2.32
C GLU A 534 -2.82 21.24 -1.44
N TRP A 535 -3.75 20.63 -0.70
CA TRP A 535 -3.58 19.48 0.18
C TRP A 535 -4.89 18.68 0.21
N LEU A 536 -4.85 17.51 0.82
CA LEU A 536 -5.95 16.61 1.09
C LEU A 536 -6.45 16.84 2.53
N ASP A 537 -7.73 17.10 2.72
CA ASP A 537 -8.35 17.14 4.04
C ASP A 537 -9.73 16.49 3.98
N PHE A 538 -9.98 15.59 4.91
CA PHE A 538 -11.24 14.86 4.98
C PHE A 538 -12.28 15.62 5.81
N PRO A 539 -13.58 15.41 5.56
CA PRO A 539 -14.66 15.96 6.38
C PRO A 539 -14.46 15.61 7.85
N ARG A 540 -14.40 16.63 8.70
CA ARG A 540 -14.27 16.50 10.15
C ARG A 540 -14.78 17.77 10.84
N ALA A 541 -15.01 17.68 12.15
CA ALA A 541 -15.48 18.82 12.94
C ALA A 541 -14.60 20.08 12.78
N GLY A 542 -13.28 19.91 12.67
CA GLY A 542 -12.32 21.01 12.52
C GLY A 542 -12.37 21.78 11.19
N ASN A 543 -13.06 21.27 10.17
CA ASN A 543 -13.28 21.97 8.89
C ASN A 543 -14.76 22.10 8.52
N GLY A 544 -15.66 21.88 9.48
CA GLY A 544 -17.10 21.98 9.26
C GLY A 544 -17.67 20.87 8.37
N GLU A 545 -17.11 19.66 8.44
CA GLU A 545 -17.51 18.51 7.60
C GLU A 545 -17.36 18.79 6.09
N SER A 546 -16.32 19.54 5.72
CA SER A 546 -16.09 19.95 4.33
C SER A 546 -15.49 18.83 3.50
N TYR A 547 -16.06 18.61 2.31
CA TYR A 547 -15.52 17.74 1.27
C TYR A 547 -14.65 18.51 0.27
N HIS A 548 -14.42 19.81 0.47
CA HIS A 548 -13.76 20.65 -0.52
C HIS A 548 -12.35 20.18 -0.89
N TYR A 549 -11.59 19.67 0.08
CA TYR A 549 -10.24 19.15 -0.14
C TYR A 549 -10.19 17.62 -0.24
N ALA A 550 -11.31 16.92 -0.01
CA ALA A 550 -11.42 15.46 -0.14
C ALA A 550 -11.69 15.05 -1.59
N ARG A 551 -10.84 15.51 -2.52
CA ARG A 551 -11.01 15.38 -3.96
C ARG A 551 -9.68 15.39 -4.70
N ARG A 552 -9.71 15.02 -5.99
CA ARG A 552 -8.58 15.07 -6.92
C ARG A 552 -8.95 15.80 -8.20
N GLN A 553 -8.26 16.89 -8.46
CA GLN A 553 -8.50 17.80 -9.57
C GLN A 553 -7.94 17.26 -10.90
N PHE A 554 -8.36 16.06 -11.30
CA PHE A 554 -7.92 15.44 -12.57
C PHE A 554 -8.33 16.26 -13.81
N ASN A 555 -9.25 17.21 -13.68
CA ASN A 555 -9.55 18.19 -14.72
C ASN A 555 -8.35 19.11 -15.04
N LEU A 556 -7.39 19.28 -14.13
CA LEU A 556 -6.21 20.14 -14.35
C LEU A 556 -5.25 19.60 -15.42
N ILE A 557 -5.21 18.29 -15.63
CA ILE A 557 -4.40 17.64 -16.67
C ILE A 557 -5.16 17.51 -18.00
N GLU A 558 -6.47 17.77 -18.00
CA GLU A 558 -7.31 17.75 -19.20
C GLU A 558 -7.32 19.12 -19.92
N ASP A 559 -6.91 20.19 -19.24
CA ASP A 559 -6.78 21.52 -19.84
C ASP A 559 -5.36 21.75 -20.40
N ASP A 560 -5.26 21.74 -21.73
CA ASP A 560 -4.00 21.98 -22.45
C ASP A 560 -3.42 23.38 -22.23
N LEU A 561 -4.17 24.33 -21.66
CA LEU A 561 -3.66 25.65 -21.29
C LEU A 561 -2.95 25.65 -19.92
N LEU A 562 -2.97 24.54 -19.18
CA LEU A 562 -2.30 24.44 -17.88
C LEU A 562 -0.98 23.65 -17.96
N ARG A 563 -0.06 23.98 -17.04
CA ARG A 563 1.29 23.41 -16.94
C ARG A 563 1.33 22.06 -16.22
N TYR A 564 0.25 21.61 -15.57
CA TYR A 564 0.19 20.29 -14.90
C TYR A 564 0.41 19.13 -15.88
N LYS A 565 -0.07 19.27 -17.12
CA LYS A 565 0.12 18.29 -18.18
C LYS A 565 1.59 17.98 -18.46
N PHE A 566 2.48 18.97 -18.29
CA PHE A 566 3.92 18.75 -18.45
C PHE A 566 4.50 17.76 -17.44
N LEU A 567 4.02 17.80 -16.19
CA LEU A 567 4.43 16.87 -15.14
C LEU A 567 3.81 15.49 -15.36
N TYR A 568 2.54 15.44 -15.76
CA TYR A 568 1.84 14.20 -16.14
C TYR A 568 2.55 13.46 -17.28
N ASP A 569 2.86 14.17 -18.37
CA ASP A 569 3.53 13.61 -19.55
C ASP A 569 4.96 13.14 -19.19
N PHE A 570 5.66 13.86 -18.32
CA PHE A 570 6.99 13.44 -17.84
C PHE A 570 6.92 12.18 -16.98
N ASP A 571 5.94 12.08 -16.09
CA ASP A 571 5.75 10.88 -15.28
C ASP A 571 5.45 9.66 -16.18
N ALA A 572 4.56 9.82 -17.16
CA ALA A 572 4.31 8.78 -18.16
C ALA A 572 5.60 8.33 -18.84
N ALA A 573 6.43 9.26 -19.30
CA ALA A 573 7.71 8.94 -19.94
C ALA A 573 8.70 8.25 -18.98
N MET A 574 8.76 8.68 -17.72
CA MET A 574 9.58 8.07 -16.67
C MET A 574 9.19 6.62 -16.42
N GLN A 575 7.89 6.30 -16.33
CA GLN A 575 7.43 4.93 -16.10
C GLN A 575 7.80 3.96 -17.23
N HIS A 576 8.13 4.44 -18.43
CA HIS A 576 8.57 3.57 -19.53
C HIS A 576 10.05 3.17 -19.45
N LEU A 577 10.82 3.75 -18.52
CA LEU A 577 12.17 3.30 -18.21
C LEU A 577 12.13 1.94 -17.50
N ASP A 578 13.03 1.04 -17.91
CA ASP A 578 13.16 -0.29 -17.32
C ASP A 578 14.38 -0.31 -16.41
N VAL A 579 14.20 -0.04 -15.11
CA VAL A 579 15.31 -0.01 -14.12
C VAL A 579 14.98 -0.66 -12.79
N LEU A 580 13.71 -0.84 -12.46
CA LEU A 580 13.28 -1.27 -11.12
C LEU A 580 13.60 -2.74 -10.83
N ASP A 581 13.63 -3.61 -11.85
CA ASP A 581 14.01 -5.03 -11.71
C ASP A 581 15.49 -5.29 -12.07
N SER A 582 16.36 -4.33 -11.72
CA SER A 582 17.79 -4.41 -12.00
C SER A 582 18.61 -4.23 -10.72
N PRO A 583 19.85 -4.76 -10.67
CA PRO A 583 20.76 -4.51 -9.58
C PRO A 583 20.93 -3.02 -9.28
N GLN A 584 21.38 -2.74 -8.06
CA GLN A 584 21.62 -1.37 -7.62
C GLN A 584 22.58 -0.63 -8.56
N ALA A 585 22.29 0.67 -8.78
CA ALA A 585 23.07 1.52 -9.67
C ALA A 585 24.55 1.63 -9.26
N TYR A 586 25.42 1.84 -10.23
CA TYR A 586 26.78 2.29 -10.00
C TYR A 586 26.85 3.82 -10.06
N ILE A 587 27.09 4.47 -8.92
CA ILE A 587 27.19 5.94 -8.84
C ILE A 587 28.63 6.35 -9.11
N SER A 588 28.87 6.95 -10.29
CA SER A 588 30.20 7.40 -10.69
C SER A 588 30.53 8.80 -10.14
N LEU A 589 29.53 9.67 -10.00
CA LEU A 589 29.76 11.06 -9.60
C LEU A 589 28.67 11.59 -8.66
N LYS A 590 29.11 12.28 -7.62
CA LYS A 590 28.31 13.09 -6.69
C LYS A 590 29.09 14.39 -6.40
N ASN A 591 29.07 15.32 -7.35
CA ASN A 591 29.87 16.53 -7.29
C ASN A 591 29.12 17.65 -6.56
N GLU A 592 29.56 17.96 -5.34
CA GLU A 592 28.93 18.98 -4.48
C GLU A 592 29.10 20.41 -4.98
N SER A 593 30.19 20.71 -5.70
CA SER A 593 30.47 22.05 -6.23
C SER A 593 29.58 22.32 -7.44
N ASP A 594 29.62 21.43 -8.41
CA ASP A 594 28.87 21.58 -9.66
C ASP A 594 27.38 21.29 -9.45
N LYS A 595 27.03 20.61 -8.35
CA LYS A 595 25.71 20.04 -8.08
C LYS A 595 25.27 19.02 -9.14
N VAL A 596 26.19 18.15 -9.54
CA VAL A 596 25.94 17.11 -10.56
C VAL A 596 26.02 15.70 -9.98
N VAL A 597 25.03 14.87 -10.30
CA VAL A 597 25.00 13.43 -9.97
C VAL A 597 25.00 12.61 -11.26
N VAL A 598 25.84 11.58 -11.33
CA VAL A 598 25.91 10.66 -12.47
C VAL A 598 25.96 9.21 -11.99
N PHE A 599 25.12 8.36 -12.57
CA PHE A 599 25.11 6.93 -12.28
C PHE A 599 24.64 6.09 -13.47
N GLU A 600 25.01 4.81 -13.46
CA GLU A 600 24.53 3.82 -14.43
C GLU A 600 23.63 2.80 -13.74
N ARG A 601 22.48 2.49 -14.34
CA ARG A 601 21.57 1.41 -13.90
C ARG A 601 20.87 0.78 -15.10
N ASN A 602 20.86 -0.55 -15.16
CA ASN A 602 20.28 -1.33 -16.26
C ASN A 602 20.67 -0.86 -17.68
N GLU A 603 21.96 -0.70 -17.95
CA GLU A 603 22.49 -0.20 -19.25
C GLU A 603 22.11 1.26 -19.60
N LEU A 604 21.46 1.98 -18.68
CA LEU A 604 21.15 3.39 -18.84
C LEU A 604 22.13 4.25 -18.05
N LEU A 605 22.50 5.40 -18.64
CA LEU A 605 23.31 6.43 -18.01
C LEU A 605 22.39 7.59 -17.58
N PHE A 606 22.39 7.91 -16.30
CA PHE A 606 21.63 9.00 -15.72
C PHE A 606 22.55 10.16 -15.35
N ILE A 607 22.16 11.37 -15.74
CA ILE A 607 22.92 12.60 -15.51
C ILE A 607 21.97 13.66 -14.97
N PHE A 608 22.20 14.14 -13.76
CA PHE A 608 21.37 15.17 -13.11
C PHE A 608 22.23 16.40 -12.81
N ASN A 609 21.77 17.58 -13.22
CA ASN A 609 22.35 18.85 -12.81
C ASN A 609 21.35 19.60 -11.89
N PHE A 610 21.57 19.50 -10.59
CA PHE A 610 20.81 20.21 -9.55
C PHE A 610 21.30 21.65 -9.32
N ASN A 611 22.29 22.13 -10.06
CA ASN A 611 22.76 23.50 -9.93
C ASN A 611 21.63 24.49 -10.25
N ALA A 612 21.43 25.48 -9.39
CA ALA A 612 20.37 26.46 -9.55
C ALA A 612 20.57 27.43 -10.72
N THR A 613 21.81 27.60 -11.22
CA THR A 613 22.13 28.61 -12.24
C THR A 613 23.12 28.16 -13.31
N GLN A 614 24.09 27.29 -12.98
CA GLN A 614 25.16 26.92 -13.90
C GLN A 614 24.75 25.80 -14.86
N SER A 615 25.10 26.01 -16.12
CA SER A 615 24.95 25.04 -17.21
C SER A 615 26.33 24.65 -17.71
N PHE A 616 26.55 23.37 -18.01
CA PHE A 616 27.87 22.86 -18.37
C PHE A 616 27.87 22.36 -19.83
N PRO A 617 28.58 23.04 -20.76
CA PRO A 617 28.56 22.71 -22.20
C PRO A 617 29.26 21.39 -22.54
N ASP A 618 30.37 21.11 -21.87
CA ASP A 618 31.26 19.98 -22.16
C ASP A 618 31.55 19.18 -20.87
N TYR A 619 30.49 18.76 -20.18
CA TYR A 619 30.62 18.06 -18.91
C TYR A 619 31.06 16.61 -19.14
N LYS A 620 32.23 16.24 -18.59
CA LYS A 620 32.78 14.89 -18.75
C LYS A 620 32.13 13.91 -17.78
N VAL A 621 31.53 12.85 -18.32
CA VAL A 621 30.88 11.79 -17.54
C VAL A 621 31.50 10.43 -17.86
N GLY A 622 31.63 9.58 -16.84
CA GLY A 622 32.21 8.24 -17.00
C GLY A 622 31.14 7.20 -17.38
N VAL A 623 31.49 6.26 -18.26
CA VAL A 623 30.65 5.12 -18.64
C VAL A 623 31.48 3.84 -18.73
N ASP A 624 30.87 2.69 -18.47
CA ASP A 624 31.64 1.44 -18.44
C ASP A 624 31.93 0.85 -19.81
N ILE A 625 30.92 0.86 -20.67
CA ILE A 625 30.95 0.18 -21.95
C ILE A 625 31.14 1.22 -23.06
N PRO A 626 32.15 1.07 -23.94
CA PRO A 626 32.33 2.00 -25.05
C PRO A 626 31.19 1.86 -26.06
N GLY A 627 30.95 2.93 -26.82
CA GLY A 627 30.00 2.94 -27.93
C GLY A 627 29.46 4.32 -28.24
N THR A 628 28.28 4.31 -28.85
CA THR A 628 27.49 5.51 -29.10
C THR A 628 26.26 5.46 -28.20
N TYR A 629 26.01 6.56 -27.49
CA TYR A 629 24.85 6.73 -26.64
C TYR A 629 23.88 7.73 -27.28
N GLU A 630 22.59 7.57 -27.01
CA GLU A 630 21.53 8.45 -27.47
C GLU A 630 20.60 8.78 -26.31
N ILE A 631 20.01 9.97 -26.32
CA ILE A 631 19.01 10.38 -25.34
C ILE A 631 17.75 9.54 -25.52
N ILE A 632 17.24 9.01 -24.40
CA ILE A 632 15.94 8.33 -24.33
C ILE A 632 14.95 9.06 -23.43
N LEU A 633 15.43 9.91 -22.51
CA LEU A 633 14.59 10.82 -21.74
C LEU A 633 15.38 12.11 -21.47
N ASN A 634 14.77 13.25 -21.77
CA ASN A 634 15.32 14.58 -21.55
C ASN A 634 14.28 15.41 -20.78
N SER A 635 14.56 15.77 -19.53
CA SER A 635 13.62 16.55 -18.73
C SER A 635 13.46 18.00 -19.22
N ASP A 636 14.38 18.51 -20.06
CA ASP A 636 14.34 19.85 -20.62
C ASP A 636 13.53 19.95 -21.93
N ASP A 637 12.94 18.85 -22.41
CA ASP A 637 12.05 18.86 -23.57
C ASP A 637 10.82 19.77 -23.30
N ALA A 638 10.44 20.57 -24.30
CA ALA A 638 9.27 21.45 -24.25
C ALA A 638 7.96 20.70 -23.94
N LYS A 639 7.82 19.42 -24.36
CA LYS A 639 6.64 18.61 -24.01
C LYS A 639 6.52 18.33 -22.52
N PHE A 640 7.64 18.43 -21.79
CA PHE A 640 7.67 18.33 -20.33
C PHE A 640 7.81 19.70 -19.67
N GLY A 641 7.57 20.79 -20.40
CA GLY A 641 7.67 22.16 -19.88
C GLY A 641 9.10 22.60 -19.59
N GLY A 642 10.10 21.98 -20.23
CA GLY A 642 11.48 22.48 -20.22
C GLY A 642 11.73 23.54 -21.29
N HIS A 643 13.00 23.96 -21.42
CA HIS A 643 13.41 25.07 -22.27
C HIS A 643 13.89 24.66 -23.67
N ALA A 644 13.86 23.35 -23.98
CA ALA A 644 14.30 22.77 -25.24
C ALA A 644 15.74 23.19 -25.63
N ARG A 645 16.65 23.25 -24.65
CA ARG A 645 18.05 23.65 -24.90
C ARG A 645 18.91 22.51 -25.43
N ILE A 646 18.42 21.28 -25.33
CA ILE A 646 19.11 20.06 -25.73
C ILE A 646 18.31 19.48 -26.91
N GLU A 647 18.95 19.38 -28.07
CA GLU A 647 18.33 18.82 -29.27
C GLU A 647 18.39 17.30 -29.23
N ASP A 648 17.27 16.64 -28.92
CA ASP A 648 17.19 15.17 -28.91
C ASP A 648 17.44 14.57 -30.30
N VAL A 649 17.08 15.32 -31.35
CA VAL A 649 17.25 14.96 -32.76
C VAL A 649 17.82 16.13 -33.56
N ASP A 650 18.60 15.82 -34.58
CA ASP A 650 19.09 16.80 -35.55
C ASP A 650 17.98 17.28 -36.51
N ALA A 651 18.33 18.22 -37.39
CA ALA A 651 17.40 18.78 -38.39
C ALA A 651 16.87 17.76 -39.41
N GLN A 652 17.42 16.55 -39.46
CA GLN A 652 16.96 15.43 -40.30
C GLN A 652 16.15 14.41 -39.49
N GLY A 653 15.92 14.66 -38.19
CA GLY A 653 15.19 13.77 -37.28
C GLY A 653 16.02 12.60 -36.76
N LYS A 654 17.35 12.60 -36.96
CA LYS A 654 18.23 11.57 -36.42
C LYS A 654 18.60 11.93 -34.99
N LYS A 655 18.54 10.96 -34.08
CA LYS A 655 18.90 11.15 -32.67
C LYS A 655 20.33 11.69 -32.51
N GLN A 656 20.50 12.60 -31.56
CA GLN A 656 21.82 13.11 -31.17
C GLN A 656 22.67 11.97 -30.61
N GLN A 657 23.90 11.88 -31.09
CA GLN A 657 24.83 10.79 -30.77
C GLN A 657 25.97 11.29 -29.88
N PHE A 658 26.19 10.57 -28.78
CA PHE A 658 27.25 10.83 -27.81
C PHE A 658 28.30 9.72 -27.93
N PHE A 659 29.50 10.07 -28.37
CA PHE A 659 30.58 9.11 -28.61
C PHE A 659 31.46 8.97 -27.37
N THR A 660 31.78 7.74 -27.01
CA THR A 660 32.73 7.47 -25.91
C THR A 660 34.17 7.59 -26.38
N ASN A 661 35.03 8.12 -25.51
CA ASN A 661 36.47 8.10 -25.63
C ASN A 661 37.07 7.04 -24.67
N ASP A 662 38.20 6.45 -25.06
CA ASP A 662 38.98 5.47 -24.27
C ASP A 662 39.87 6.20 -23.25
N ASP A 663 39.24 7.01 -22.39
CA ASP A 663 39.89 7.81 -21.36
C ASP A 663 39.06 7.78 -20.06
N GLY A 664 39.29 6.71 -19.28
CA GLY A 664 38.56 6.45 -18.04
C GLY A 664 38.40 7.67 -17.13
N TRP A 665 37.21 7.81 -16.54
CA TRP A 665 36.80 8.94 -15.72
C TRP A 665 35.93 8.46 -14.55
N ASN A 666 36.15 8.98 -13.35
CA ASN A 666 35.36 8.66 -12.14
C ASN A 666 35.14 7.14 -11.94
N HIS A 667 36.24 6.37 -11.99
CA HIS A 667 36.23 4.90 -11.83
C HIS A 667 35.43 4.12 -12.87
N ARG A 668 35.16 4.72 -14.03
CA ARG A 668 34.65 4.04 -15.23
C ARG A 668 35.73 3.91 -16.28
N ARG A 669 35.58 2.95 -17.18
CA ARG A 669 36.60 2.61 -18.19
C ARG A 669 36.65 3.61 -19.35
N ASN A 670 35.53 4.23 -19.68
CA ASN A 670 35.38 5.17 -20.79
C ASN A 670 34.74 6.47 -20.29
N SER A 671 34.72 7.49 -21.15
CA SER A 671 34.02 8.74 -20.87
C SER A 671 33.31 9.30 -22.11
N LEU A 672 32.35 10.19 -21.91
CA LEU A 672 31.74 11.00 -22.96
C LEU A 672 31.50 12.42 -22.46
N MET A 673 31.27 13.37 -23.37
CA MET A 673 30.97 14.77 -23.05
C MET A 673 29.49 15.05 -23.27
N VAL A 674 28.85 15.75 -22.33
CA VAL A 674 27.45 16.18 -22.45
C VAL A 674 27.29 17.67 -22.20
N TYR A 675 26.33 18.26 -22.91
CA TYR A 675 25.74 19.52 -22.48
C TYR A 675 24.64 19.23 -21.45
N ILE A 676 24.80 19.73 -20.22
CA ILE A 676 23.82 19.55 -19.15
C ILE A 676 23.43 20.92 -18.54
N PRO A 677 22.28 21.50 -18.96
CA PRO A 677 21.78 22.76 -18.43
C PRO A 677 21.44 22.70 -16.93
N SER A 678 21.37 23.86 -16.29
CA SER A 678 20.89 24.00 -14.91
C SER A 678 19.48 23.41 -14.75
N ARG A 679 19.27 22.66 -13.65
CA ARG A 679 18.02 21.98 -13.29
C ARG A 679 17.47 21.08 -14.40
N THR A 680 18.32 20.18 -14.89
CA THR A 680 17.92 19.19 -15.90
C THR A 680 18.40 17.79 -15.54
N ALA A 681 17.72 16.79 -16.09
CA ALA A 681 18.11 15.41 -16.05
C ALA A 681 18.07 14.81 -17.47
N LEU A 682 19.11 14.04 -17.79
CA LEU A 682 19.21 13.27 -19.02
C LEU A 682 19.34 11.78 -18.69
N VAL A 683 18.68 10.96 -19.50
CA VAL A 683 18.85 9.50 -19.52
C VAL A 683 19.30 9.09 -20.90
N LEU A 684 20.48 8.48 -20.98
CA LEU A 684 21.09 8.02 -22.22
C LEU A 684 21.12 6.49 -22.24
N GLN A 685 20.98 5.93 -23.44
CA GLN A 685 21.11 4.50 -23.69
C GLN A 685 22.12 4.26 -24.81
N ARG A 686 22.92 3.20 -24.67
CA ARG A 686 23.84 2.77 -25.73
C ARG A 686 23.07 2.20 -26.93
N VAL A 687 23.42 2.64 -28.13
CA VAL A 687 22.91 2.07 -29.40
C VAL A 687 23.44 0.66 -29.55
N LYS A 688 22.54 -0.30 -29.81
CA LYS A 688 22.88 -1.72 -29.98
C LYS A 688 23.42 -2.04 -31.37
#